data_AF-A0A0S4JQP2-F1
#
_entry.id   AF-A0A0S4JQP2-F1
#
_cell.length_a   1.000
_cell.length_b   1.000
_cell.length_c   1.000
_cell.angle_alpha   90.00
_cell.angle_beta   90.00
_cell.angle_gamma   90.00
#
_symmetry.space_group_name_H-M   'P 1'
#
loop_
_entity.id
_entity.type
_entity.pdbx_description
1 polymer ?
#
loop_
_entity_poly.entity_id
_entity_poly.type
_entity_poly.pdbx_seq_one_letter_code
_entity_poly.pdbx_strand_id
1 'polypeptide(L)'
;MRAPRIVAVVAGGKEAYVTLHSPPCCWCLWRSHRAASSSLMRCSGACTQRKLLSRRDSLNNSSACSTNSVDCQWCPAVGACRPFTETCYTSCHQAAAAGSAYCTANTTLCEWCPNIGLCAPTADVCYTSCANASSEGSSYCSSTTMCTWCPDIGLCRATSGQACFSNCSAATANASACDLSNSCQWCSAIGVCQAKSETCYSSCNLATSAGSTFCVSTTQCQWCSNTGICNPNSKPCYSSCAAASVEGNLYCANATTCTWCAAIGLCSAKSGQACFTTCSAATANSSACDLSNSCKWCSVIGVCRTNSETCYSNCMSAVLEPLSTRPSFCASATQCKWCSNIGVCNPNSKECYPSCAAASGDGASYCSSTNACTWCPDIGLCRAASEYCYATCTAAAANPSACDLSNSCQWCGALGICRTTSERCYGSCADSSVEVRGAEFCNSTALCWWCSEIGVCQPRNVACYKNCPAANANVQHACAMSSSCTYCPAVGACVSKGVTCYTSCAAATEDQSFCSTTELCTYCSAPPAGGSSIGVCQLKSTPCYGSCNAATVDIGACDDSTLCRWCGETGICELKTTTCKPSCIAATTGGSNYCNTATTCQWCSAIGLCDLKTATCYPNCLTATTSMSSCDISLNCAWCNTIGVCRANADNCYASCPLASLEGTTYCNTTTHCKWCPSSAVIGGYCQSKSSGTCWDTCLAVSNDAAAPFDVCTAVNATCRWCGTLQYCTNKSSSCHTACDTVADDNQAICQVNSI
;
A
#
# COMPACT_ATOMS: atom_id res chain seq x y z
N MET A 1 9.68 -20.49 -23.28
CA MET A 1 10.95 -21.15 -22.86
C MET A 1 10.59 -22.39 -22.04
N ARG A 2 11.41 -23.46 -22.10
CA ARG A 2 11.31 -24.74 -21.35
C ARG A 2 10.04 -25.61 -21.54
N ALA A 3 10.14 -26.46 -22.57
CA ALA A 3 9.68 -27.84 -22.76
C ALA A 3 8.50 -28.45 -21.93
N PRO A 4 7.53 -29.11 -22.61
CA PRO A 4 6.63 -30.09 -22.00
C PRO A 4 7.27 -31.49 -21.93
N ARG A 5 6.84 -32.33 -20.97
CA ARG A 5 7.19 -33.77 -20.93
C ARG A 5 6.00 -34.60 -21.42
N ILE A 6 6.23 -35.35 -22.50
CA ILE A 6 5.33 -36.39 -23.01
C ILE A 6 5.51 -37.65 -22.14
N VAL A 7 4.40 -38.28 -21.75
CA VAL A 7 4.41 -39.64 -21.19
C VAL A 7 4.10 -40.60 -22.33
N ALA A 8 5.05 -41.47 -22.67
CA ALA A 8 4.85 -42.56 -23.61
C ALA A 8 4.79 -43.89 -22.84
N VAL A 9 3.71 -44.63 -23.03
CA VAL A 9 3.56 -46.02 -22.58
C VAL A 9 4.08 -46.93 -23.70
N VAL A 10 5.06 -47.78 -23.41
CA VAL A 10 5.42 -48.92 -24.28
C VAL A 10 5.66 -50.14 -23.40
N ALA A 11 5.16 -51.29 -23.87
CA ALA A 11 5.22 -52.57 -23.18
C ALA A 11 6.38 -53.46 -23.69
N GLY A 12 6.77 -54.44 -22.87
CA GLY A 12 7.45 -55.65 -23.33
C GLY A 12 8.97 -55.55 -23.50
N GLY A 13 9.69 -56.41 -22.77
CA GLY A 13 11.14 -56.57 -22.93
C GLY A 13 11.65 -57.82 -22.20
N LYS A 14 11.65 -58.96 -22.89
CA LYS A 14 12.52 -60.10 -22.56
C LYS A 14 13.78 -59.96 -23.41
N GLU A 15 14.93 -59.72 -22.80
CA GLU A 15 16.22 -60.08 -23.40
C GLU A 15 17.14 -60.68 -22.32
N ALA A 16 17.85 -61.73 -22.69
CA ALA A 16 18.80 -62.41 -21.83
C ALA A 16 20.22 -61.92 -22.16
N TYR A 17 21.01 -61.61 -21.14
CA TYR A 17 22.44 -61.35 -21.29
C TYR A 17 23.26 -62.50 -20.72
N VAL A 18 23.97 -63.18 -21.61
CA VAL A 18 25.09 -64.07 -21.28
C VAL A 18 26.34 -63.22 -21.18
N THR A 19 27.11 -63.38 -20.10
CA THR A 19 28.46 -62.80 -20.02
C THR A 19 29.43 -63.82 -19.44
N LEU A 20 30.28 -64.38 -20.31
CA LEU A 20 31.50 -65.10 -19.93
C LEU A 20 32.49 -64.13 -19.28
N HIS A 21 33.16 -64.53 -18.20
CA HIS A 21 34.48 -64.04 -17.79
C HIS A 21 35.22 -65.13 -17.01
N SER A 22 36.44 -65.46 -17.44
CA SER A 22 37.34 -66.43 -16.78
C SER A 22 38.28 -65.74 -15.78
N PRO A 23 38.74 -66.43 -14.74
CA PRO A 23 40.03 -66.17 -14.08
C PRO A 23 41.08 -67.25 -14.40
N PRO A 24 42.38 -67.00 -14.13
CA PRO A 24 43.45 -67.57 -14.96
C PRO A 24 44.22 -68.76 -14.36
N CYS A 25 44.92 -69.49 -15.23
CA CYS A 25 45.97 -70.42 -14.88
C CYS A 25 47.20 -69.70 -14.30
N CYS A 26 47.75 -70.20 -13.18
CA CYS A 26 49.12 -69.91 -12.77
C CYS A 26 49.97 -71.20 -12.85
N TRP A 27 51.04 -71.14 -13.64
CA TRP A 27 52.13 -72.12 -13.59
C TRP A 27 52.88 -72.01 -12.25
N CYS A 28 53.31 -73.14 -11.70
CA CYS A 28 54.42 -73.17 -10.74
C CYS A 28 55.71 -73.58 -11.47
N LEU A 29 56.69 -72.69 -11.46
CA LEU A 29 58.03 -72.97 -12.01
C LEU A 29 58.76 -74.02 -11.16
N TRP A 30 59.46 -74.91 -11.86
CA TRP A 30 60.52 -75.73 -11.29
C TRP A 30 61.78 -74.86 -11.11
N ARG A 31 62.28 -74.71 -9.87
CA ARG A 31 63.69 -74.33 -9.64
C ARG A 31 64.22 -74.92 -8.34
N SER A 32 65.25 -75.73 -8.49
CA SER A 32 66.06 -76.32 -7.42
C SER A 32 67.07 -75.30 -6.87
N HIS A 33 67.40 -75.41 -5.58
CA HIS A 33 68.80 -75.41 -5.12
C HIS A 33 68.95 -75.94 -3.69
N ARG A 34 70.15 -76.45 -3.36
CA ARG A 34 70.48 -77.14 -2.11
C ARG A 34 70.89 -76.18 -0.99
N ALA A 35 70.62 -76.56 0.26
CA ALA A 35 71.53 -76.38 1.39
C ALA A 35 71.28 -77.49 2.43
N ALA A 36 72.31 -77.92 3.14
CA ALA A 36 72.26 -79.08 4.04
C ALA A 36 72.28 -78.65 5.52
N SER A 37 71.53 -79.37 6.36
CA SER A 37 71.77 -79.48 7.80
C SER A 37 71.33 -80.86 8.28
N SER A 38 72.26 -81.66 8.77
CA SER A 38 72.00 -82.98 9.37
C SER A 38 71.50 -82.84 10.81
N SER A 39 70.40 -83.53 11.13
CA SER A 39 69.98 -83.81 12.51
C SER A 39 69.11 -85.06 12.52
N LEU A 40 69.36 -85.98 13.46
CA LEU A 40 68.67 -87.26 13.51
C LEU A 40 67.20 -87.09 13.89
N MET A 41 66.29 -87.63 13.08
CA MET A 41 64.96 -88.04 13.53
C MET A 41 64.83 -89.55 13.40
N ARG A 42 64.37 -90.20 14.48
CA ARG A 42 64.00 -91.61 14.48
C ARG A 42 62.71 -91.80 13.68
N CYS A 43 62.71 -92.69 12.69
CA CYS A 43 61.47 -93.14 12.07
C CYS A 43 60.73 -94.09 13.02
N SER A 44 59.66 -93.63 13.66
CA SER A 44 58.59 -94.52 14.14
C SER A 44 57.81 -95.03 12.93
N GLY A 45 57.63 -96.34 12.82
CA GLY A 45 57.04 -96.98 11.64
C GLY A 45 55.59 -96.55 11.38
N ALA A 46 55.29 -96.13 10.16
CA ALA A 46 53.95 -95.77 9.73
C ALA A 46 53.29 -96.90 8.93
N CYS A 47 52.05 -97.26 9.28
CA CYS A 47 51.21 -98.15 8.48
C CYS A 47 50.69 -97.43 7.23
N THR A 48 51.50 -97.36 6.18
CA THR A 48 51.10 -96.75 4.90
C THR A 48 51.46 -97.63 3.70
N GLN A 49 50.57 -98.54 3.33
CA GLN A 49 50.48 -99.07 1.96
C GLN A 49 49.03 -99.13 1.47
N ARG A 50 48.65 -98.19 0.61
CA ARG A 50 47.46 -98.32 -0.25
C ARG A 50 47.85 -99.15 -1.47
N LYS A 51 47.43 -100.42 -1.52
CA LYS A 51 47.53 -101.23 -2.74
C LYS A 51 46.32 -100.89 -3.63
N LEU A 52 46.58 -100.29 -4.79
CA LEU A 52 45.54 -100.06 -5.79
C LEU A 52 44.95 -101.41 -6.24
N LEU A 53 43.68 -101.64 -5.94
CA LEU A 53 42.90 -102.78 -6.44
C LEU A 53 41.65 -102.27 -7.16
N SER A 54 41.31 -102.97 -8.24
CA SER A 54 40.25 -102.61 -9.18
C SER A 54 38.86 -102.70 -8.56
N ARG A 55 37.89 -101.99 -9.16
CA ARG A 55 36.46 -102.05 -8.82
C ARG A 55 35.91 -103.47 -8.97
N ARG A 56 34.88 -103.75 -8.15
CA ARG A 56 34.09 -104.99 -8.00
C ARG A 56 34.80 -106.12 -7.23
N ASP A 57 34.50 -106.19 -5.94
CA ASP A 57 33.72 -107.31 -5.39
C ASP A 57 32.99 -106.88 -4.12
N SER A 58 31.91 -107.59 -3.76
CA SER A 58 30.98 -107.20 -2.70
C SER A 58 31.56 -107.43 -1.30
N LEU A 59 31.45 -106.41 -0.44
CA LEU A 59 31.90 -106.45 0.94
C LEU A 59 30.98 -107.33 1.81
N ASN A 60 31.54 -108.42 2.33
CA ASN A 60 31.09 -109.04 3.57
C ASN A 60 32.25 -109.82 4.21
N ASN A 61 33.30 -109.12 4.66
CA ASN A 61 34.32 -109.72 5.51
C ASN A 61 35.01 -108.71 6.43
N SER A 62 35.10 -109.03 7.71
CA SER A 62 35.46 -108.14 8.83
C SER A 62 36.95 -108.17 9.20
N SER A 63 37.83 -108.38 8.21
CA SER A 63 39.25 -108.70 8.44
C SER A 63 40.19 -108.07 7.39
N ALA A 64 40.18 -106.74 7.26
CA ALA A 64 41.02 -106.03 6.29
C ALA A 64 42.36 -105.48 6.84
N CYS A 65 42.78 -105.91 8.03
CA CYS A 65 44.18 -105.83 8.43
C CYS A 65 44.88 -107.10 7.96
N SER A 66 45.98 -106.98 7.21
CA SER A 66 46.69 -108.16 6.73
C SER A 66 47.20 -108.96 7.93
N THR A 67 46.90 -110.26 7.95
CA THR A 67 47.16 -111.19 9.07
C THR A 67 48.65 -111.38 9.41
N ASN A 68 49.54 -110.66 8.74
CA ASN A 68 50.99 -110.69 8.92
C ASN A 68 51.53 -109.45 9.66
N SER A 69 50.68 -108.50 10.06
CA SER A 69 51.06 -107.39 10.94
C SER A 69 50.62 -107.69 12.38
N VAL A 70 51.55 -108.23 13.17
CA VAL A 70 51.34 -108.51 14.61
C VAL A 70 51.07 -107.26 15.45
N ASP A 71 51.32 -106.08 14.90
CA ASP A 71 51.21 -104.81 15.60
C ASP A 71 49.87 -104.09 15.36
N CYS A 72 48.92 -104.62 14.58
CA CYS A 72 47.66 -103.94 14.23
C CYS A 72 46.36 -104.71 14.54
N GLN A 73 45.35 -103.98 15.01
CA GLN A 73 43.96 -104.42 15.20
C GLN A 73 43.00 -103.77 14.19
N TRP A 74 41.93 -104.49 13.83
CA TRP A 74 40.82 -103.98 13.01
C TRP A 74 39.79 -103.27 13.88
N CYS A 75 39.42 -102.05 13.51
CA CYS A 75 38.44 -101.23 14.20
C CYS A 75 37.12 -101.22 13.42
N PRO A 76 36.14 -102.11 13.75
CA PRO A 76 34.97 -102.33 12.91
C PRO A 76 34.03 -101.12 12.83
N ALA A 77 33.99 -100.27 13.86
CA ALA A 77 33.12 -99.09 13.89
C ALA A 77 33.56 -97.93 12.97
N VAL A 78 34.75 -98.04 12.35
CA VAL A 78 35.28 -97.05 11.39
C VAL A 78 35.81 -97.69 10.09
N GLY A 79 35.91 -99.02 10.04
CA GLY A 79 36.43 -99.73 8.88
C GLY A 79 37.92 -99.42 8.60
N ALA A 80 38.75 -99.41 9.66
CA ALA A 80 40.17 -99.08 9.57
C ALA A 80 41.05 -100.00 10.42
N CYS A 81 42.34 -100.08 10.09
CA CYS A 81 43.37 -100.70 10.93
C CYS A 81 44.06 -99.67 11.81
N ARG A 82 44.30 -99.99 13.08
CA ARG A 82 45.14 -99.20 14.00
C ARG A 82 46.19 -100.09 14.68
N PRO A 83 47.32 -99.53 15.15
CA PRO A 83 48.23 -100.26 16.01
C PRO A 83 47.53 -100.80 17.28
N PHE A 84 47.94 -101.95 17.82
CA PHE A 84 47.44 -102.47 19.10
C PHE A 84 47.71 -101.55 20.29
N THR A 85 48.72 -100.67 20.17
CA THR A 85 49.03 -99.62 21.15
C THR A 85 48.03 -98.45 21.13
N GLU A 86 47.15 -98.37 20.12
CA GLU A 86 46.14 -97.33 19.99
C GLU A 86 44.73 -97.92 20.11
N THR A 87 43.91 -97.37 21.01
CA THR A 87 42.53 -97.80 21.19
C THR A 87 41.71 -97.60 19.91
N CYS A 88 40.94 -98.60 19.49
CA CYS A 88 40.02 -98.44 18.37
C CYS A 88 38.97 -97.35 18.66
N TYR A 89 38.70 -96.51 17.67
CA TYR A 89 37.56 -95.60 17.69
C TYR A 89 36.26 -96.41 17.68
N THR A 90 35.33 -96.10 18.57
CA THR A 90 34.04 -96.80 18.69
C THR A 90 32.95 -96.19 17.79
N SER A 91 33.26 -95.13 17.05
CA SER A 91 32.42 -94.53 16.01
C SER A 91 33.22 -93.66 15.05
N CYS A 92 32.69 -93.37 13.85
CA CYS A 92 33.27 -92.40 12.92
C CYS A 92 33.51 -91.02 13.58
N HIS A 93 32.58 -90.54 14.41
CA HIS A 93 32.72 -89.25 15.09
C HIS A 93 33.98 -89.15 15.97
N GLN A 94 34.35 -90.22 16.69
CA GLN A 94 35.58 -90.22 17.49
C GLN A 94 36.85 -90.15 16.61
N ALA A 95 36.82 -90.72 15.41
CA ALA A 95 37.93 -90.65 14.47
C ALA A 95 38.16 -89.22 13.92
N ALA A 96 37.18 -88.31 14.03
CA ALA A 96 37.33 -86.92 13.63
C ALA A 96 38.44 -86.19 14.41
N ALA A 97 38.69 -86.59 15.68
CA ALA A 97 39.75 -86.01 16.51
C ALA A 97 41.18 -86.31 15.99
N ALA A 98 41.35 -87.30 15.11
CA ALA A 98 42.62 -87.57 14.42
C ALA A 98 42.82 -86.70 13.16
N GLY A 99 41.85 -85.83 12.84
CA GLY A 99 41.89 -84.92 11.70
C GLY A 99 41.49 -85.54 10.36
N SER A 100 41.29 -84.67 9.37
CA SER A 100 40.80 -85.01 8.03
C SER A 100 41.63 -86.08 7.31
N ALA A 101 42.95 -86.09 7.53
CA ALA A 101 43.86 -87.05 6.92
C ALA A 101 43.53 -88.50 7.32
N TYR A 102 43.13 -88.76 8.57
CA TYR A 102 42.78 -90.10 9.04
C TYR A 102 41.51 -90.62 8.36
N CYS A 103 40.45 -89.80 8.38
CA CYS A 103 39.14 -90.13 7.79
C CYS A 103 39.16 -90.22 6.25
N THR A 104 40.08 -89.52 5.56
CA THR A 104 40.18 -89.57 4.10
C THR A 104 41.08 -90.74 3.61
N ALA A 105 42.08 -91.12 4.40
CA ALA A 105 43.06 -92.12 4.00
C ALA A 105 42.66 -93.56 4.37
N ASN A 106 42.13 -93.77 5.58
CA ASN A 106 42.22 -95.07 6.27
C ASN A 106 40.88 -95.74 6.62
N THR A 107 39.74 -95.06 6.49
CA THR A 107 38.40 -95.60 6.80
C THR A 107 37.64 -96.01 5.55
N THR A 108 36.94 -97.15 5.57
CA THR A 108 36.02 -97.57 4.49
C THR A 108 34.54 -97.36 4.80
N LEU A 109 34.20 -97.08 6.06
CA LEU A 109 32.83 -96.88 6.54
C LEU A 109 32.52 -95.43 6.94
N CYS A 110 33.53 -94.55 6.88
CA CYS A 110 33.41 -93.14 7.22
C CYS A 110 33.88 -92.27 6.05
N GLU A 111 33.23 -91.12 5.87
CA GLU A 111 33.62 -90.04 4.97
C GLU A 111 33.91 -88.77 5.78
N TRP A 112 34.89 -87.98 5.32
CA TRP A 112 35.19 -86.69 5.93
C TRP A 112 34.26 -85.62 5.38
N CYS A 113 33.48 -84.97 6.24
CA CYS A 113 32.63 -83.83 5.88
C CYS A 113 33.40 -82.51 6.08
N PRO A 114 34.04 -81.92 5.03
CA PRO A 114 34.96 -80.80 5.21
C PRO A 114 34.30 -79.51 5.71
N ASN A 115 33.02 -79.30 5.41
CA ASN A 115 32.31 -78.06 5.74
C ASN A 115 31.90 -77.95 7.22
N ILE A 116 31.91 -79.07 7.94
CA ILE A 116 31.64 -79.13 9.39
C ILE A 116 32.86 -79.66 10.17
N GLY A 117 33.82 -80.29 9.52
CA GLY A 117 35.01 -80.83 10.19
C GLY A 117 34.69 -82.03 11.05
N LEU A 118 33.92 -82.98 10.51
CA LEU A 118 33.49 -84.20 11.18
C LEU A 118 33.77 -85.41 10.27
N CYS A 119 34.10 -86.54 10.88
CA CYS A 119 34.15 -87.84 10.21
C CYS A 119 32.81 -88.54 10.48
N ALA A 120 31.99 -88.70 9.44
CA ALA A 120 30.64 -89.26 9.54
C ALA A 120 30.57 -90.62 8.83
N PRO A 121 29.65 -91.53 9.19
CA PRO A 121 29.35 -92.73 8.41
C PRO A 121 29.04 -92.39 6.94
N THR A 122 29.45 -93.23 5.99
CA THR A 122 29.18 -92.99 4.55
C THR A 122 27.69 -93.06 4.16
N ALA A 123 26.81 -93.43 5.10
CA ALA A 123 25.36 -93.40 4.94
C ALA A 123 24.71 -92.10 5.47
N ASP A 124 25.46 -91.30 6.25
CA ASP A 124 24.95 -90.07 6.87
C ASP A 124 25.17 -88.86 5.96
N VAL A 125 24.33 -87.83 6.13
CA VAL A 125 24.38 -86.62 5.30
C VAL A 125 25.52 -85.71 5.75
N CYS A 126 26.57 -85.59 4.95
CA CYS A 126 27.55 -84.52 5.13
C CYS A 126 26.91 -83.14 4.88
N TYR A 127 26.60 -82.41 5.95
CA TYR A 127 26.05 -81.07 5.88
C TYR A 127 26.95 -80.10 5.09
N THR A 128 26.34 -79.29 4.23
CA THR A 128 27.03 -78.30 3.39
C THR A 128 27.50 -77.06 4.15
N SER A 129 26.98 -76.82 5.36
CA SER A 129 27.46 -75.79 6.28
C SER A 129 27.20 -76.18 7.73
N CYS A 130 27.89 -75.54 8.68
CA CYS A 130 27.58 -75.65 10.11
C CYS A 130 26.10 -75.37 10.40
N ALA A 131 25.51 -74.33 9.80
CA ALA A 131 24.13 -73.93 10.11
C ALA A 131 23.11 -75.01 9.72
N ASN A 132 23.36 -75.78 8.65
CA ASN A 132 22.48 -76.88 8.25
C ASN A 132 22.50 -78.05 9.26
N ALA A 133 23.58 -78.24 10.01
CA ALA A 133 23.69 -79.30 11.02
C ALA A 133 22.94 -78.99 12.33
N SER A 134 22.28 -77.83 12.43
CA SER A 134 21.59 -77.40 13.65
C SER A 134 20.41 -78.29 14.04
N SER A 135 19.79 -79.00 13.07
CA SER A 135 18.72 -79.97 13.33
C SER A 135 19.13 -81.09 14.29
N GLU A 136 20.41 -81.47 14.26
CA GLU A 136 20.98 -82.55 15.10
C GLU A 136 21.28 -82.09 16.55
N GLY A 137 21.13 -80.80 16.83
CA GLY A 137 21.25 -80.23 18.17
C GLY A 137 22.69 -80.08 18.70
N SER A 138 22.78 -79.79 19.99
CA SER A 138 24.02 -79.36 20.65
C SER A 138 25.11 -80.43 20.71
N SER A 139 24.73 -81.69 20.90
CA SER A 139 25.65 -82.84 20.99
C SER A 139 26.37 -83.10 19.67
N TYR A 140 25.64 -83.11 18.56
CA TYR A 140 26.21 -83.26 17.22
C TYR A 140 27.16 -82.09 16.93
N CYS A 141 26.69 -80.85 17.13
CA CYS A 141 27.47 -79.64 16.92
C CYS A 141 28.82 -79.64 17.66
N SER A 142 28.79 -80.02 18.94
CA SER A 142 29.97 -80.05 19.82
C SER A 142 30.95 -81.18 19.49
N SER A 143 30.55 -82.16 18.68
CA SER A 143 31.44 -83.20 18.15
C SER A 143 32.23 -82.78 16.91
N THR A 144 31.86 -81.65 16.30
CA THR A 144 32.52 -81.11 15.10
C THR A 144 33.77 -80.30 15.44
N THR A 145 34.75 -80.27 14.54
CA THR A 145 35.97 -79.45 14.73
C THR A 145 35.88 -78.05 14.13
N MET A 146 34.94 -77.81 13.20
CA MET A 146 34.79 -76.50 12.54
C MET A 146 33.55 -75.72 13.00
N CYS A 147 32.67 -76.30 13.81
CA CYS A 147 31.46 -75.62 14.31
C CYS A 147 31.44 -75.49 15.83
N THR A 148 30.69 -74.51 16.32
CA THR A 148 30.39 -74.23 17.71
C THR A 148 28.88 -74.11 17.89
N TRP A 149 28.33 -74.67 18.96
CA TRP A 149 26.91 -74.55 19.29
C TRP A 149 26.61 -73.20 19.96
N CYS A 150 25.59 -72.51 19.46
CA CYS A 150 25.05 -71.28 20.06
C CYS A 150 23.75 -71.62 20.81
N PRO A 151 23.78 -71.78 22.15
CA PRO A 151 22.62 -72.24 22.91
C PRO A 151 21.45 -71.26 22.88
N ASP A 152 21.71 -69.96 23.00
CA ASP A 152 20.69 -68.90 23.11
C ASP A 152 19.77 -68.78 21.88
N ILE A 153 20.20 -69.35 20.74
CA ILE A 153 19.42 -69.43 19.50
C ILE A 153 19.38 -70.83 18.89
N GLY A 154 19.80 -71.86 19.61
CA GLY A 154 19.83 -73.25 19.13
C GLY A 154 20.35 -73.44 17.69
N LEU A 155 21.56 -72.95 17.39
CA LEU A 155 22.16 -72.94 16.05
C LEU A 155 23.64 -73.35 16.07
N CYS A 156 24.09 -74.11 15.08
CA CYS A 156 25.50 -74.36 14.80
C CYS A 156 26.13 -73.26 13.93
N ARG A 157 27.27 -72.69 14.35
CA ARG A 157 28.03 -71.68 13.57
C ARG A 157 29.49 -72.08 13.40
N ALA A 158 30.15 -71.58 12.37
CA ALA A 158 31.57 -71.84 12.16
C ALA A 158 32.43 -71.21 13.27
N THR A 159 33.39 -71.98 13.80
CA THR A 159 34.27 -71.58 14.90
C THR A 159 35.23 -70.45 14.51
N SER A 160 35.57 -70.34 13.21
CA SER A 160 36.40 -69.27 12.66
C SER A 160 35.60 -68.00 12.34
N GLY A 161 35.69 -67.01 13.24
CA GLY A 161 35.33 -65.62 12.94
C GLY A 161 33.88 -65.20 13.19
N GLN A 162 33.04 -66.02 13.85
CA GLN A 162 31.65 -65.67 14.16
C GLN A 162 31.25 -66.00 15.60
N ALA A 163 31.18 -64.97 16.45
CA ALA A 163 30.65 -65.09 17.82
C ALA A 163 29.14 -65.38 17.79
N CYS A 164 28.66 -66.22 18.72
CA CYS A 164 27.24 -66.59 18.83
C CYS A 164 26.31 -65.38 19.02
N PHE A 165 25.09 -65.49 18.49
CA PHE A 165 24.03 -64.52 18.74
C PHE A 165 23.47 -64.76 20.14
N SER A 166 23.36 -63.71 20.96
CA SER A 166 22.93 -63.78 22.36
C SER A 166 21.42 -63.94 22.56
N ASN A 167 20.62 -63.82 21.49
CA ASN A 167 19.19 -64.10 21.43
C ASN A 167 18.72 -64.08 19.96
N CYS A 168 17.47 -64.46 19.71
CA CYS A 168 16.89 -64.46 18.37
C CYS A 168 16.95 -63.08 17.69
N SER A 169 16.63 -61.99 18.40
CA SER A 169 16.63 -60.64 17.82
C SER A 169 18.00 -60.22 17.27
N ALA A 170 19.09 -60.64 17.91
CA ALA A 170 20.47 -60.40 17.44
C ALA A 170 20.79 -61.14 16.12
N ALA A 171 20.11 -62.25 15.83
CA ALA A 171 20.23 -62.98 14.57
C ALA A 171 19.45 -62.35 13.40
N THR A 172 18.69 -61.27 13.63
CA THR A 172 17.87 -60.60 12.59
C THR A 172 18.67 -60.14 11.37
N ALA A 173 19.95 -59.80 11.52
CA ALA A 173 20.82 -59.46 10.40
C ALA A 173 21.14 -60.64 9.45
N ASN A 174 20.72 -61.87 9.78
CA ASN A 174 20.94 -63.07 8.99
C ASN A 174 19.70 -63.98 9.01
N ALA A 175 18.76 -63.74 8.09
CA ALA A 175 17.53 -64.51 7.93
C ALA A 175 17.77 -66.02 7.88
N SER A 176 18.75 -66.48 7.09
CA SER A 176 19.07 -67.91 6.95
C SER A 176 19.59 -68.56 8.24
N ALA A 177 20.32 -67.81 9.08
CA ALA A 177 20.70 -68.28 10.41
C ALA A 177 19.50 -68.35 11.37
N CYS A 178 18.46 -67.54 11.14
CA CYS A 178 17.22 -67.62 11.91
C CYS A 178 16.33 -68.79 11.44
N ASP A 179 16.19 -69.01 10.13
CA ASP A 179 15.41 -70.13 9.56
C ASP A 179 15.97 -71.51 9.97
N LEU A 180 17.29 -71.63 10.08
CA LEU A 180 18.00 -72.85 10.49
C LEU A 180 18.07 -73.03 12.02
N SER A 181 17.49 -72.11 12.80
CA SER A 181 17.47 -72.18 14.26
C SER A 181 16.44 -73.20 14.77
N ASN A 182 16.78 -73.92 15.84
CA ASN A 182 15.81 -74.71 16.57
C ASN A 182 14.93 -73.87 17.51
N SER A 183 15.41 -72.73 18.00
CA SER A 183 14.75 -71.89 19.01
C SER A 183 14.04 -70.66 18.42
N CYS A 184 14.44 -70.23 17.22
CA CYS A 184 13.98 -68.99 16.57
C CYS A 184 13.27 -69.26 15.24
N GLN A 185 12.55 -68.27 14.73
CA GLN A 185 11.87 -68.28 13.43
C GLN A 185 12.01 -66.93 12.73
N TRP A 186 12.13 -66.95 11.40
CA TRP A 186 12.18 -65.73 10.59
C TRP A 186 10.79 -65.22 10.25
N CYS A 187 10.44 -64.04 10.75
CA CYS A 187 9.17 -63.38 10.44
C CYS A 187 9.29 -62.54 9.17
N SER A 188 9.22 -63.20 8.01
CA SER A 188 9.51 -62.62 6.69
C SER A 188 8.67 -61.41 6.29
N ALA A 189 7.46 -61.22 6.85
CA ALA A 189 6.57 -60.08 6.56
C ALA A 189 6.98 -58.75 7.22
N ILE A 190 7.90 -58.80 8.19
CA ILE A 190 8.50 -57.63 8.85
C ILE A 190 10.04 -57.70 8.89
N GLY A 191 10.63 -58.85 8.56
CA GLY A 191 12.07 -59.06 8.47
C GLY A 191 12.78 -59.02 9.82
N VAL A 192 12.33 -59.84 10.78
CA VAL A 192 12.95 -59.95 12.12
C VAL A 192 13.00 -61.42 12.56
N CYS A 193 14.01 -61.75 13.36
CA CYS A 193 14.16 -63.07 13.96
C CYS A 193 13.59 -63.09 15.39
N GLN A 194 12.61 -63.96 15.64
CA GLN A 194 11.86 -64.07 16.91
C GLN A 194 11.96 -65.46 17.50
N ALA A 195 11.55 -65.66 18.76
CA ALA A 195 11.46 -67.00 19.32
C ALA A 195 10.32 -67.81 18.65
N LYS A 196 10.45 -69.13 18.54
CA LYS A 196 9.37 -69.99 17.99
C LYS A 196 8.08 -70.01 18.82
N SER A 197 8.16 -69.57 20.08
CA SER A 197 7.01 -69.39 20.97
C SER A 197 6.21 -68.11 20.69
N GLU A 198 6.76 -67.17 19.92
CA GLU A 198 6.11 -65.91 19.56
C GLU A 198 5.32 -66.09 18.24
N THR A 199 4.39 -65.18 17.95
CA THR A 199 3.63 -65.20 16.68
C THR A 199 4.12 -64.07 15.77
N CYS A 200 4.58 -64.42 14.57
CA CYS A 200 4.99 -63.42 13.59
C CYS A 200 3.85 -62.46 13.21
N TYR A 201 4.10 -61.15 13.33
CA TYR A 201 3.19 -60.13 12.79
C TYR A 201 3.11 -60.23 11.27
N SER A 202 1.89 -60.19 10.71
CA SER A 202 1.64 -60.25 9.27
C SER A 202 1.90 -58.93 8.53
N SER A 203 2.17 -57.83 9.25
CA SER A 203 2.60 -56.54 8.68
C SER A 203 3.25 -55.64 9.72
N CYS A 204 4.04 -54.67 9.27
CA CYS A 204 4.65 -53.65 10.14
C CYS A 204 3.61 -52.92 11.01
N ASN A 205 2.48 -52.51 10.43
CA ASN A 205 1.48 -51.72 11.15
C ASN A 205 0.93 -52.45 12.39
N LEU A 206 0.76 -53.77 12.30
CA LEU A 206 0.32 -54.60 13.44
C LEU A 206 1.43 -54.79 14.50
N ALA A 207 2.70 -54.79 14.09
CA ALA A 207 3.84 -54.85 15.00
C ALA A 207 3.99 -53.60 15.90
N THR A 208 3.22 -52.54 15.64
CA THR A 208 3.17 -51.33 16.48
C THR A 208 2.90 -51.63 17.96
N SER A 209 2.10 -52.66 18.27
CA SER A 209 1.81 -53.07 19.64
C SER A 209 3.03 -53.57 20.42
N ALA A 210 4.09 -54.02 19.74
CA ALA A 210 5.36 -54.40 20.36
C ALA A 210 6.27 -53.20 20.68
N GLY A 211 5.88 -51.99 20.27
CA GLY A 211 6.60 -50.75 20.58
C GLY A 211 7.74 -50.40 19.62
N SER A 212 8.36 -49.25 19.88
CA SER A 212 9.38 -48.64 19.01
C SER A 212 10.67 -49.43 18.94
N THR A 213 11.15 -49.97 20.06
CA THR A 213 12.37 -50.77 20.15
C THR A 213 12.28 -52.04 19.31
N PHE A 214 11.15 -52.73 19.38
CA PHE A 214 10.87 -53.87 18.52
C PHE A 214 10.88 -53.47 17.04
N CYS A 215 10.15 -52.41 16.67
CA CYS A 215 10.07 -51.95 15.28
C CYS A 215 11.45 -51.63 14.67
N VAL A 216 12.31 -50.93 15.43
CA VAL A 216 13.69 -50.58 15.01
C VAL A 216 14.61 -51.80 14.91
N SER A 217 14.29 -52.91 15.59
CA SER A 217 15.04 -54.18 15.42
C SER A 217 14.72 -54.92 14.12
N THR A 218 13.68 -54.52 13.39
CA THR A 218 13.25 -55.16 12.14
C THR A 218 14.00 -54.61 10.91
N THR A 219 14.12 -55.40 9.84
CA THR A 219 14.79 -54.98 8.60
C THR A 219 13.84 -54.40 7.55
N GLN A 220 12.52 -54.62 7.65
CA GLN A 220 11.53 -54.14 6.68
C GLN A 220 10.63 -53.04 7.21
N CYS A 221 10.71 -52.68 8.49
CA CYS A 221 9.91 -51.61 9.10
C CYS A 221 10.77 -50.52 9.73
N GLN A 222 10.17 -49.35 9.91
CA GLN A 222 10.72 -48.18 10.58
C GLN A 222 9.70 -47.62 11.56
N TRP A 223 10.19 -47.09 12.69
CA TRP A 223 9.33 -46.44 13.68
C TRP A 223 9.06 -44.98 13.30
N CYS A 224 7.81 -44.65 12.99
CA CYS A 224 7.39 -43.28 12.73
C CYS A 224 6.95 -42.63 14.05
N SER A 225 7.84 -41.88 14.70
CA SER A 225 7.60 -41.28 16.02
C SER A 225 6.39 -40.35 16.08
N ASN A 226 6.18 -39.51 15.05
CA ASN A 226 5.09 -38.52 15.03
C ASN A 226 3.69 -39.15 15.01
N THR A 227 3.53 -40.31 14.37
CA THR A 227 2.28 -41.09 14.32
C THR A 227 2.28 -42.27 15.30
N GLY A 228 3.40 -42.54 15.97
CA GLY A 228 3.55 -43.63 16.93
C GLY A 228 3.20 -45.00 16.34
N ILE A 229 3.67 -45.29 15.12
CA ILE A 229 3.36 -46.51 14.37
C ILE A 229 4.64 -47.14 13.78
N CYS A 230 4.65 -48.46 13.69
CA CYS A 230 5.65 -49.21 12.93
C CYS A 230 5.21 -49.33 11.46
N ASN A 231 5.94 -48.71 10.54
CA ASN A 231 5.55 -48.53 9.14
C ASN A 231 6.53 -49.27 8.21
N PRO A 232 6.13 -49.82 7.05
CA PRO A 232 7.10 -50.42 6.11
C PRO A 232 8.15 -49.41 5.63
N ASN A 233 9.38 -49.88 5.42
CA ASN A 233 10.50 -49.09 4.90
C ASN A 233 10.25 -48.56 3.46
N SER A 234 9.31 -49.19 2.74
CA SER A 234 8.84 -48.73 1.43
C SER A 234 7.84 -47.56 1.48
N LYS A 235 7.35 -47.17 2.66
CA LYS A 235 6.42 -46.04 2.85
C LYS A 235 7.06 -44.93 3.68
N PRO A 236 6.81 -43.65 3.37
CA PRO A 236 7.33 -42.53 4.17
C PRO A 236 6.68 -42.48 5.55
N CYS A 237 7.41 -41.98 6.55
CA CYS A 237 6.80 -41.56 7.82
C CYS A 237 6.13 -40.19 7.66
N TYR A 238 4.86 -40.11 8.05
CA TYR A 238 4.09 -38.87 8.00
C TYR A 238 4.51 -37.89 9.12
N SER A 239 4.47 -36.60 8.83
CA SER A 239 4.81 -35.53 9.78
C SER A 239 3.76 -35.33 10.87
N SER A 240 2.54 -35.82 10.68
CA SER A 240 1.43 -35.71 11.64
C SER A 240 0.39 -36.81 11.40
N CYS A 241 -0.50 -37.04 12.37
CA CYS A 241 -1.68 -37.89 12.19
C CYS A 241 -2.53 -37.44 10.99
N ALA A 242 -2.78 -36.13 10.85
CA ALA A 242 -3.65 -35.61 9.79
C ALA A 242 -3.08 -35.87 8.38
N ALA A 243 -1.76 -35.81 8.20
CA ALA A 243 -1.10 -36.19 6.94
C ALA A 243 -1.18 -37.70 6.65
N ALA A 244 -1.27 -38.55 7.67
CA ALA A 244 -1.41 -40.00 7.53
C ALA A 244 -2.83 -40.45 7.11
N SER A 245 -3.81 -39.53 7.04
CA SER A 245 -5.20 -39.83 6.66
C SER A 245 -5.32 -40.52 5.29
N VAL A 246 -4.37 -40.27 4.38
CA VAL A 246 -4.32 -40.88 3.04
C VAL A 246 -4.19 -42.40 3.06
N GLU A 247 -3.66 -42.98 4.15
CA GLU A 247 -3.58 -44.44 4.36
C GLU A 247 -4.87 -45.04 4.95
N GLY A 248 -5.81 -44.19 5.36
CA GLY A 248 -7.13 -44.56 5.84
C GLY A 248 -7.20 -45.16 7.25
N ASN A 249 -8.36 -45.74 7.56
CA ASN A 249 -8.72 -46.22 8.89
C ASN A 249 -7.71 -47.21 9.49
N LEU A 250 -7.30 -48.23 8.73
CA LEU A 250 -6.44 -49.31 9.25
C LEU A 250 -5.04 -48.82 9.68
N TYR A 251 -4.49 -47.81 9.01
CA TYR A 251 -3.25 -47.18 9.46
C TYR A 251 -3.47 -46.42 10.77
N CYS A 252 -4.48 -45.56 10.78
CA CYS A 252 -4.75 -44.68 11.92
C CYS A 252 -5.22 -45.43 13.19
N ALA A 253 -5.91 -46.56 13.04
CA ALA A 253 -6.34 -47.40 14.15
C ALA A 253 -5.18 -48.14 14.84
N ASN A 254 -4.13 -48.50 14.08
CA ASN A 254 -2.93 -49.12 14.60
C ASN A 254 -1.93 -48.11 15.21
N ALA A 255 -2.02 -46.84 14.83
CA ALA A 255 -1.18 -45.76 15.34
C ALA A 255 -1.43 -45.49 16.84
N THR A 256 -0.36 -45.50 17.65
CA THR A 256 -0.51 -45.28 19.10
C THR A 256 -0.91 -43.85 19.45
N THR A 257 -0.43 -42.83 18.71
CA THR A 257 -0.73 -41.41 18.98
C THR A 257 -1.97 -40.88 18.26
N CYS A 258 -2.52 -41.63 17.30
CA CYS A 258 -3.62 -41.18 16.44
C CYS A 258 -4.94 -41.95 16.66
N THR A 259 -6.06 -41.38 16.20
CA THR A 259 -7.42 -41.96 16.19
C THR A 259 -8.12 -41.61 14.88
N TRP A 260 -8.83 -42.58 14.30
CA TRP A 260 -9.60 -42.37 13.07
C TRP A 260 -10.96 -41.70 13.33
N CYS A 261 -11.17 -40.55 12.70
CA CYS A 261 -12.42 -39.79 12.72
C CYS A 261 -13.28 -40.18 11.52
N ALA A 262 -14.03 -41.29 11.66
CA ALA A 262 -14.75 -41.92 10.56
C ALA A 262 -15.73 -40.99 9.80
N ALA A 263 -16.43 -40.09 10.50
CA ALA A 263 -17.42 -39.20 9.90
C ALA A 263 -16.82 -38.15 8.93
N ILE A 264 -15.51 -37.90 9.02
CA ILE A 264 -14.79 -36.97 8.14
C ILE A 264 -13.54 -37.62 7.52
N GLY A 265 -13.42 -38.95 7.53
CA GLY A 265 -12.31 -39.64 6.87
C GLY A 265 -10.91 -39.10 7.19
N LEU A 266 -10.65 -38.69 8.44
CA LEU A 266 -9.43 -38.02 8.89
C LEU A 266 -8.77 -38.78 10.05
N CYS A 267 -7.45 -38.83 10.08
CA CYS A 267 -6.68 -39.34 11.20
C CYS A 267 -6.25 -38.19 12.13
N SER A 268 -6.81 -38.13 13.35
CA SER A 268 -6.54 -37.06 14.33
C SER A 268 -5.57 -37.52 15.42
N ALA A 269 -4.96 -36.59 16.17
CA ALA A 269 -4.17 -36.93 17.36
C ALA A 269 -5.09 -37.26 18.54
N LYS A 270 -4.75 -38.29 19.34
CA LYS A 270 -5.49 -38.68 20.55
C LYS A 270 -5.47 -37.60 21.64
N SER A 271 -4.35 -36.89 21.76
CA SER A 271 -4.15 -35.85 22.76
C SER A 271 -4.76 -34.52 22.32
N GLY A 272 -6.06 -34.32 22.60
CA GLY A 272 -6.66 -32.98 22.67
C GLY A 272 -7.61 -32.55 21.57
N GLN A 273 -7.95 -33.41 20.58
CA GLN A 273 -8.91 -33.04 19.54
C GLN A 273 -9.97 -34.11 19.34
N ALA A 274 -11.21 -33.82 19.79
CA ALA A 274 -12.37 -34.65 19.52
C ALA A 274 -12.66 -34.72 18.01
N CYS A 275 -13.06 -35.89 17.53
CA CYS A 275 -13.39 -36.07 16.12
C CYS A 275 -14.62 -35.24 15.72
N PHE A 276 -14.52 -34.51 14.61
CA PHE A 276 -15.67 -33.86 14.01
C PHE A 276 -16.72 -34.90 13.58
N THR A 277 -17.98 -34.67 13.96
CA THR A 277 -19.10 -35.60 13.73
C THR A 277 -19.70 -35.48 12.33
N THR A 278 -19.38 -34.42 11.59
CA THR A 278 -19.78 -34.17 10.20
C THR A 278 -18.72 -33.31 9.49
N CYS A 279 -18.71 -33.30 8.15
CA CYS A 279 -17.91 -32.33 7.39
C CYS A 279 -18.27 -30.89 7.78
N SER A 280 -19.56 -30.57 7.94
CA SER A 280 -20.00 -29.22 8.34
C SER A 280 -19.42 -28.77 9.68
N ALA A 281 -19.29 -29.66 10.68
CA ALA A 281 -18.65 -29.36 11.96
C ALA A 281 -17.13 -29.12 11.81
N ALA A 282 -16.47 -29.74 10.84
CA ALA A 282 -15.06 -29.49 10.51
C ALA A 282 -14.81 -28.10 9.87
N THR A 283 -15.86 -27.32 9.55
CA THR A 283 -15.71 -25.96 9.00
C THR A 283 -14.90 -25.02 9.90
N ALA A 284 -14.90 -25.24 11.22
CA ALA A 284 -14.06 -24.49 12.15
C ALA A 284 -12.54 -24.72 11.97
N ASN A 285 -12.13 -25.70 11.15
CA ASN A 285 -10.73 -26.01 10.87
C ASN A 285 -10.57 -26.43 9.39
N SER A 286 -10.29 -25.46 8.53
CA SER A 286 -10.10 -25.69 7.08
C SER A 286 -9.05 -26.75 6.78
N SER A 287 -7.92 -26.76 7.50
CA SER A 287 -6.85 -27.75 7.32
C SER A 287 -7.29 -29.19 7.66
N ALA A 288 -8.19 -29.38 8.63
CA ALA A 288 -8.79 -30.68 8.89
C ALA A 288 -9.75 -31.12 7.77
N CYS A 289 -10.34 -30.17 7.05
CA CYS A 289 -11.16 -30.44 5.88
C CYS A 289 -10.35 -30.74 4.62
N ASP A 290 -9.25 -30.01 4.38
CA ASP A 290 -8.35 -30.24 3.23
C ASP A 290 -7.62 -31.59 3.31
N LEU A 291 -7.35 -32.09 4.51
CA LEU A 291 -6.70 -33.39 4.75
C LEU A 291 -7.70 -34.56 4.87
N SER A 292 -8.99 -34.29 4.65
CA SER A 292 -10.05 -35.30 4.72
C SER A 292 -10.17 -36.12 3.44
N ASN A 293 -10.37 -37.44 3.58
CA ASN A 293 -10.75 -38.29 2.44
C ASN A 293 -12.25 -38.25 2.11
N SER A 294 -13.09 -37.67 2.99
CA SER A 294 -14.56 -37.68 2.87
C SER A 294 -15.16 -36.29 2.63
N CYS A 295 -14.38 -35.24 2.94
CA CYS A 295 -14.76 -33.85 2.85
C CYS A 295 -13.79 -33.07 1.94
N LYS A 296 -14.19 -31.86 1.57
CA LYS A 296 -13.36 -30.88 0.85
C LYS A 296 -13.68 -29.46 1.32
N TRP A 297 -12.65 -28.61 1.37
CA TRP A 297 -12.80 -27.21 1.73
C TRP A 297 -13.27 -26.40 0.52
N CYS A 298 -14.42 -25.75 0.63
CA CYS A 298 -14.93 -24.83 -0.38
C CYS A 298 -14.46 -23.41 -0.04
N SER A 299 -13.21 -23.10 -0.36
CA SER A 299 -12.50 -21.87 0.07
C SER A 299 -13.25 -20.56 -0.21
N VAL A 300 -13.96 -20.45 -1.33
CA VAL A 300 -14.68 -19.23 -1.74
C VAL A 300 -15.81 -18.84 -0.79
N ILE A 301 -16.44 -19.83 -0.15
CA ILE A 301 -17.53 -19.66 0.82
C ILE A 301 -17.08 -19.97 2.26
N GLY A 302 -15.89 -20.56 2.42
CA GLY A 302 -15.30 -20.89 3.70
C GLY A 302 -16.11 -21.92 4.50
N VAL A 303 -16.53 -23.01 3.84
CA VAL A 303 -17.26 -24.12 4.47
C VAL A 303 -16.64 -25.47 4.09
N CYS A 304 -16.69 -26.44 4.99
CA CYS A 304 -16.29 -27.81 4.74
C CYS A 304 -17.50 -28.66 4.30
N ARG A 305 -17.45 -29.23 3.08
CA ARG A 305 -18.54 -30.03 2.48
C ARG A 305 -18.13 -31.48 2.28
N THR A 306 -19.08 -32.40 2.10
CA THR A 306 -18.74 -33.76 1.65
C THR A 306 -18.18 -33.76 0.23
N ASN A 307 -17.39 -34.77 -0.12
CA ASN A 307 -16.78 -34.86 -1.46
C ASN A 307 -17.80 -34.96 -2.60
N SER A 308 -19.01 -35.48 -2.33
CA SER A 308 -20.16 -35.53 -3.24
C SER A 308 -20.87 -34.21 -3.48
N GLU A 309 -20.75 -33.23 -2.57
CA GLU A 309 -21.49 -31.96 -2.66
C GLU A 309 -20.78 -30.92 -3.54
N THR A 310 -21.51 -29.93 -4.07
CA THR A 310 -20.94 -28.87 -4.91
C THR A 310 -20.32 -27.75 -4.07
N CYS A 311 -19.07 -27.37 -4.36
CA CYS A 311 -18.51 -26.11 -3.88
C CYS A 311 -19.03 -24.95 -4.74
N TYR A 312 -19.75 -24.02 -4.13
CA TYR A 312 -20.25 -22.84 -4.83
C TYR A 312 -19.14 -21.83 -5.13
N SER A 313 -19.23 -21.18 -6.29
CA SER A 313 -18.27 -20.18 -6.77
C SER A 313 -18.45 -18.78 -6.16
N ASN A 314 -19.44 -18.59 -5.29
CA ASN A 314 -19.72 -17.40 -4.49
C ASN A 314 -20.85 -17.72 -3.48
N CYS A 315 -21.08 -16.86 -2.49
CA CYS A 315 -22.15 -17.05 -1.50
C CYS A 315 -23.55 -17.07 -2.14
N MET A 316 -23.86 -16.20 -3.11
CA MET A 316 -25.21 -16.09 -3.70
C MET A 316 -25.61 -17.36 -4.45
N SER A 317 -24.65 -18.07 -5.05
CA SER A 317 -24.87 -19.40 -5.65
C SER A 317 -25.24 -20.49 -4.65
N ALA A 318 -25.15 -20.24 -3.32
CA ALA A 318 -25.72 -21.07 -2.26
C ALA A 318 -27.22 -20.80 -2.00
N VAL A 319 -27.88 -20.09 -2.92
CA VAL A 319 -29.18 -20.53 -3.44
C VAL A 319 -29.05 -21.97 -4.01
N LEU A 320 -30.06 -22.53 -4.69
CA LEU A 320 -30.11 -23.94 -5.12
C LEU A 320 -30.19 -24.98 -3.96
N GLU A 321 -29.51 -24.75 -2.83
CA GLU A 321 -29.74 -25.49 -1.57
C GLU A 321 -31.23 -25.46 -1.21
N PRO A 322 -31.80 -26.51 -0.59
CA PRO A 322 -33.18 -26.52 -0.13
C PRO A 322 -33.52 -25.35 0.81
N LEU A 323 -34.72 -24.80 0.67
CA LEU A 323 -35.17 -23.63 1.45
C LEU A 323 -35.12 -23.85 2.97
N SER A 324 -35.30 -25.09 3.42
CA SER A 324 -35.22 -25.48 4.84
C SER A 324 -33.79 -25.54 5.39
N THR A 325 -32.76 -25.64 4.54
CA THR A 325 -31.34 -25.78 4.95
C THR A 325 -30.48 -24.55 4.62
N ARG A 326 -30.94 -23.64 3.76
CA ARG A 326 -30.20 -22.40 3.42
C ARG A 326 -29.75 -21.57 4.64
N PRO A 327 -30.60 -21.28 5.65
CA PRO A 327 -30.17 -20.43 6.77
C PRO A 327 -29.04 -21.07 7.58
N SER A 328 -29.12 -22.38 7.85
CA SER A 328 -28.08 -23.12 8.57
C SER A 328 -26.81 -23.31 7.74
N PHE A 329 -26.92 -23.52 6.43
CA PHE A 329 -25.76 -23.53 5.53
C PHE A 329 -25.01 -22.21 5.59
N CYS A 330 -25.70 -21.09 5.37
CA CYS A 330 -25.10 -19.75 5.35
C CYS A 330 -24.56 -19.30 6.71
N ALA A 331 -25.18 -19.73 7.82
CA ALA A 331 -24.64 -19.51 9.17
C ALA A 331 -23.39 -20.35 9.47
N SER A 332 -23.22 -21.50 8.81
CA SER A 332 -22.01 -22.35 8.97
C SER A 332 -20.82 -21.89 8.11
N ALA A 333 -21.07 -21.13 7.05
CA ALA A 333 -20.06 -20.71 6.08
C ALA A 333 -19.29 -19.46 6.55
N THR A 334 -17.98 -19.58 6.80
CA THR A 334 -17.17 -18.50 7.42
C THR A 334 -17.01 -17.24 6.55
N GLN A 335 -17.25 -17.32 5.24
CA GLN A 335 -17.20 -16.16 4.34
C GLN A 335 -18.59 -15.61 3.97
N CYS A 336 -19.68 -16.22 4.45
CA CYS A 336 -21.05 -15.83 4.12
C CYS A 336 -21.88 -15.54 5.38
N LYS A 337 -23.00 -14.83 5.20
CA LYS A 337 -24.07 -14.69 6.21
C LYS A 337 -25.44 -14.79 5.56
N TRP A 338 -26.40 -15.23 6.34
CA TRP A 338 -27.80 -15.26 5.95
C TRP A 338 -28.46 -13.89 6.14
N CYS A 339 -29.00 -13.32 5.07
CA CYS A 339 -29.78 -12.08 5.11
C CYS A 339 -31.27 -12.40 5.09
N SER A 340 -31.88 -12.56 6.28
CA SER A 340 -33.27 -12.99 6.46
C SER A 340 -34.30 -12.15 5.68
N ASN A 341 -34.10 -10.83 5.61
CA ASN A 341 -35.06 -9.89 5.04
C ASN A 341 -35.24 -10.03 3.53
N ILE A 342 -34.28 -10.65 2.85
CA ILE A 342 -34.25 -10.86 1.39
C ILE A 342 -33.99 -12.33 1.01
N GLY A 343 -33.92 -13.24 1.99
CA GLY A 343 -33.79 -14.68 1.76
C GLY A 343 -32.53 -15.11 0.99
N VAL A 344 -31.39 -14.42 1.16
CA VAL A 344 -30.16 -14.69 0.41
C VAL A 344 -28.94 -14.94 1.31
N CYS A 345 -27.97 -15.65 0.75
CA CYS A 345 -26.65 -15.89 1.31
C CYS A 345 -25.66 -14.83 0.76
N ASN A 346 -25.31 -13.83 1.56
CA ASN A 346 -24.46 -12.72 1.13
C ASN A 346 -23.02 -12.91 1.65
N PRO A 347 -21.96 -12.42 0.97
CA PRO A 347 -20.61 -12.41 1.54
C PRO A 347 -20.57 -11.60 2.84
N ASN A 348 -19.74 -12.02 3.80
CA ASN A 348 -19.63 -11.36 5.10
C ASN A 348 -19.21 -9.88 5.00
N SER A 349 -18.45 -9.54 3.95
CA SER A 349 -18.01 -8.18 3.61
C SER A 349 -19.10 -7.24 3.09
N LYS A 350 -20.26 -7.74 2.63
CA LYS A 350 -21.40 -6.89 2.23
C LYS A 350 -22.44 -6.84 3.35
N GLU A 351 -23.02 -5.69 3.64
CA GLU A 351 -24.17 -5.61 4.56
C GLU A 351 -25.41 -6.32 3.99
N CYS A 352 -26.35 -6.69 4.86
CA CYS A 352 -27.64 -7.24 4.44
C CYS A 352 -28.59 -6.09 4.11
N TYR A 353 -29.16 -6.08 2.90
CA TYR A 353 -30.16 -5.07 2.55
C TYR A 353 -31.40 -5.17 3.45
N PRO A 354 -31.98 -4.03 3.90
CA PRO A 354 -33.16 -4.03 4.74
C PRO A 354 -34.43 -4.48 3.99
N SER A 355 -34.45 -4.39 2.66
CA SER A 355 -35.56 -4.78 1.79
C SER A 355 -35.06 -5.16 0.40
N CYS A 356 -35.91 -5.80 -0.41
CA CYS A 356 -35.63 -6.07 -1.82
C CYS A 356 -35.29 -4.78 -2.59
N ALA A 357 -36.06 -3.70 -2.39
CA ALA A 357 -35.88 -2.45 -3.13
C ALA A 357 -34.50 -1.80 -2.91
N ALA A 358 -33.93 -1.92 -1.70
CA ALA A 358 -32.58 -1.45 -1.41
C ALA A 358 -31.48 -2.27 -2.13
N ALA A 359 -31.77 -3.52 -2.52
CA ALA A 359 -30.83 -4.38 -3.25
C ALA A 359 -30.73 -4.06 -4.76
N SER A 360 -31.56 -3.14 -5.28
CA SER A 360 -31.63 -2.83 -6.72
C SER A 360 -30.29 -2.36 -7.30
N GLY A 361 -29.46 -1.66 -6.51
CA GLY A 361 -28.14 -1.18 -6.94
C GLY A 361 -27.12 -2.30 -7.27
N ASP A 362 -27.30 -3.51 -6.72
CA ASP A 362 -26.49 -4.69 -7.06
C ASP A 362 -26.99 -5.42 -8.33
N GLY A 363 -28.12 -4.99 -8.89
CA GLY A 363 -28.61 -5.37 -10.21
C GLY A 363 -29.39 -6.69 -10.31
N ALA A 364 -29.71 -7.06 -11.56
CA ALA A 364 -30.60 -8.18 -11.89
C ALA A 364 -30.14 -9.54 -11.34
N SER A 365 -28.83 -9.80 -11.34
CA SER A 365 -28.24 -11.06 -10.89
C SER A 365 -28.41 -11.25 -9.38
N TYR A 366 -28.27 -10.19 -8.58
CA TYR A 366 -28.48 -10.24 -7.14
C TYR A 366 -29.93 -10.59 -6.82
N CYS A 367 -30.88 -9.87 -7.40
CA CYS A 367 -32.30 -10.06 -7.09
C CYS A 367 -32.86 -11.38 -7.60
N SER A 368 -32.44 -11.82 -8.79
CA SER A 368 -32.79 -13.14 -9.34
C SER A 368 -32.11 -14.30 -8.59
N SER A 369 -31.10 -14.04 -7.75
CA SER A 369 -30.51 -15.06 -6.86
C SER A 369 -31.35 -15.32 -5.60
N THR A 370 -32.39 -14.51 -5.36
CA THR A 370 -33.30 -14.68 -4.23
C THR A 370 -34.63 -15.30 -4.68
N ASN A 371 -35.35 -15.92 -3.74
CA ASN A 371 -36.75 -16.31 -3.93
C ASN A 371 -37.72 -15.43 -3.13
N ALA A 372 -37.21 -14.44 -2.39
CA ALA A 372 -38.02 -13.45 -1.68
C ALA A 372 -38.22 -12.18 -2.52
N CYS A 373 -37.37 -11.95 -3.53
CA CYS A 373 -37.43 -10.81 -4.43
C CYS A 373 -37.53 -11.24 -5.90
N THR A 374 -38.13 -10.38 -6.71
CA THR A 374 -38.20 -10.49 -8.18
C THR A 374 -37.56 -9.26 -8.80
N TRP A 375 -36.75 -9.46 -9.85
CA TRP A 375 -36.20 -8.35 -10.64
C TRP A 375 -37.23 -7.87 -11.67
N CYS A 376 -37.48 -6.56 -11.70
CA CYS A 376 -38.35 -5.89 -12.66
C CYS A 376 -37.49 -5.21 -13.72
N PRO A 377 -37.28 -5.84 -14.91
CA PRO A 377 -36.30 -5.36 -15.89
C PRO A 377 -36.66 -3.99 -16.48
N ASP A 378 -37.95 -3.74 -16.75
CA ASP A 378 -38.43 -2.52 -17.42
C ASP A 378 -38.18 -1.24 -16.61
N ILE A 379 -38.00 -1.37 -15.30
CA ILE A 379 -37.72 -0.28 -14.37
C ILE A 379 -36.46 -0.50 -13.54
N GLY A 380 -35.61 -1.48 -13.86
CA GLY A 380 -34.35 -1.72 -13.15
C GLY A 380 -34.45 -1.77 -11.63
N LEU A 381 -35.53 -2.38 -11.09
CA LEU A 381 -35.87 -2.37 -9.67
C LEU A 381 -36.07 -3.80 -9.14
N CYS A 382 -35.70 -4.01 -7.88
CA CYS A 382 -35.90 -5.25 -7.16
C CYS A 382 -37.12 -5.14 -6.22
N ARG A 383 -38.15 -5.96 -6.40
CA ARG A 383 -39.37 -5.96 -5.56
C ARG A 383 -39.50 -7.24 -4.77
N ALA A 384 -40.37 -7.28 -3.76
CA ALA A 384 -40.73 -8.55 -3.11
C ALA A 384 -41.46 -9.46 -4.11
N ALA A 385 -41.22 -10.76 -4.07
CA ALA A 385 -41.75 -11.72 -5.05
C ALA A 385 -43.30 -11.85 -5.02
N SER A 386 -43.94 -11.35 -3.97
CA SER A 386 -45.39 -11.21 -3.85
C SER A 386 -45.97 -9.95 -4.52
N GLU A 387 -45.11 -9.07 -5.07
CA GLU A 387 -45.52 -7.81 -5.68
C GLU A 387 -45.33 -7.82 -7.21
N TYR A 388 -46.27 -7.20 -7.93
CA TYR A 388 -46.18 -7.06 -9.39
C TYR A 388 -45.14 -6.02 -9.79
N CYS A 389 -44.41 -6.29 -10.87
CA CYS A 389 -43.52 -5.31 -11.49
C CYS A 389 -44.31 -4.19 -12.19
N TYR A 390 -43.82 -2.96 -12.09
CA TYR A 390 -44.33 -1.85 -12.91
C TYR A 390 -43.79 -2.01 -14.33
N ALA A 391 -44.66 -1.91 -15.34
CA ALA A 391 -44.28 -2.08 -16.74
C ALA A 391 -43.51 -0.87 -17.34
N THR A 392 -43.55 0.29 -16.68
CA THR A 392 -42.84 1.52 -17.08
C THR A 392 -42.48 2.37 -15.87
N CYS A 393 -41.50 3.26 -16.00
CA CYS A 393 -41.21 4.29 -14.98
C CYS A 393 -42.46 5.13 -14.67
N THR A 394 -43.24 5.50 -15.69
CA THR A 394 -44.48 6.27 -15.51
C THR A 394 -45.51 5.55 -14.62
N ALA A 395 -45.63 4.22 -14.73
CA ALA A 395 -46.51 3.43 -13.86
C ALA A 395 -46.00 3.37 -12.39
N ALA A 396 -44.69 3.52 -12.18
CA ALA A 396 -44.09 3.60 -10.84
C ALA A 396 -44.31 4.98 -10.17
N ALA A 397 -44.79 6.01 -10.89
CA ALA A 397 -45.03 7.35 -10.34
C ALA A 397 -46.06 7.40 -9.19
N ALA A 398 -46.89 6.36 -9.03
CA ALA A 398 -47.78 6.19 -7.88
C ALA A 398 -47.04 5.90 -6.56
N ASN A 399 -45.73 5.61 -6.60
CA ASN A 399 -44.90 5.35 -5.44
C ASN A 399 -43.51 6.03 -5.63
N PRO A 400 -43.32 7.28 -5.16
CA PRO A 400 -42.08 8.03 -5.37
C PRO A 400 -40.82 7.28 -4.94
N SER A 401 -40.86 6.58 -3.80
CA SER A 401 -39.72 5.80 -3.29
C SER A 401 -39.42 4.55 -4.11
N ALA A 402 -40.34 4.02 -4.90
CA ALA A 402 -40.02 2.99 -5.90
C ALA A 402 -39.29 3.57 -7.12
N CYS A 403 -39.46 4.87 -7.40
CA CYS A 403 -38.75 5.56 -8.46
C CYS A 403 -37.32 5.93 -8.03
N ASP A 404 -37.13 6.45 -6.81
CA ASP A 404 -35.80 6.81 -6.27
C ASP A 404 -34.86 5.61 -6.08
N LEU A 405 -35.42 4.40 -5.91
CA LEU A 405 -34.67 3.15 -5.76
C LEU A 405 -34.43 2.41 -7.08
N SER A 406 -34.90 2.95 -8.20
CA SER A 406 -34.72 2.39 -9.55
C SER A 406 -33.38 2.84 -10.15
N ASN A 407 -32.68 1.92 -10.82
CA ASN A 407 -31.49 2.29 -11.61
C ASN A 407 -31.84 2.84 -13.01
N SER A 408 -33.06 2.58 -13.49
CA SER A 408 -33.52 2.96 -14.83
C SER A 408 -34.44 4.19 -14.83
N CYS A 409 -34.95 4.57 -13.66
CA CYS A 409 -35.87 5.68 -13.46
C CYS A 409 -35.31 6.74 -12.51
N GLN A 410 -35.90 7.93 -12.53
CA GLN A 410 -35.59 9.04 -11.62
C GLN A 410 -36.88 9.80 -11.26
N TRP A 411 -37.00 10.22 -10.01
CA TRP A 411 -38.14 10.99 -9.54
C TRP A 411 -37.97 12.48 -9.87
N CYS A 412 -38.78 12.99 -10.79
CA CYS A 412 -38.80 14.42 -11.11
C CYS A 412 -39.72 15.15 -10.13
N GLY A 413 -39.24 15.41 -8.91
CA GLY A 413 -40.03 15.96 -7.81
C GLY A 413 -40.80 17.25 -8.12
N ALA A 414 -40.25 18.15 -8.96
CA ALA A 414 -40.93 19.38 -9.37
C ALA A 414 -42.15 19.16 -10.29
N LEU A 415 -42.27 17.98 -10.91
CA LEU A 415 -43.37 17.58 -11.79
C LEU A 415 -44.30 16.53 -11.15
N GLY A 416 -43.80 15.79 -10.15
CA GLY A 416 -44.50 14.68 -9.53
C GLY A 416 -44.66 13.48 -10.47
N ILE A 417 -43.64 13.19 -11.29
CA ILE A 417 -43.60 12.03 -12.19
C ILE A 417 -42.29 11.26 -12.05
N CYS A 418 -42.35 9.98 -12.37
CA CYS A 418 -41.20 9.09 -12.49
C CYS A 418 -40.83 8.95 -13.98
N ARG A 419 -39.63 9.40 -14.36
CA ARG A 419 -39.10 9.38 -15.74
C ARG A 419 -37.97 8.35 -15.89
N THR A 420 -37.55 8.03 -17.10
CA THR A 420 -36.30 7.27 -17.31
C THR A 420 -35.07 8.12 -16.97
N THR A 421 -33.95 7.50 -16.58
CA THR A 421 -32.69 8.22 -16.30
C THR A 421 -32.07 8.90 -17.52
N SER A 422 -32.44 8.47 -18.74
CA SER A 422 -32.05 9.12 -20.00
C SER A 422 -32.90 10.35 -20.36
N GLU A 423 -34.06 10.52 -19.74
CA GLU A 423 -34.91 11.69 -19.93
C GLU A 423 -34.48 12.86 -19.02
N ARG A 424 -34.92 14.09 -19.33
CA ARG A 424 -34.60 15.25 -18.51
C ARG A 424 -35.68 15.46 -17.44
N CYS A 425 -35.28 15.48 -16.16
CA CYS A 425 -36.10 16.12 -15.13
C CYS A 425 -36.03 17.64 -15.29
N TYR A 426 -37.19 18.28 -15.34
CA TYR A 426 -37.33 19.73 -15.39
C TYR A 426 -37.38 20.30 -13.96
N GLY A 427 -36.74 21.45 -13.74
CA GLY A 427 -36.67 22.11 -12.43
C GLY A 427 -37.99 22.75 -12.00
N SER A 428 -38.87 23.04 -12.97
CA SER A 428 -40.20 23.59 -12.76
C SER A 428 -41.19 23.05 -13.80
N CYS A 429 -42.48 23.28 -13.56
CA CYS A 429 -43.50 23.09 -14.59
C CYS A 429 -43.20 23.93 -15.84
N ALA A 430 -42.79 25.20 -15.67
CA ALA A 430 -42.53 26.11 -16.80
C ALA A 430 -41.48 25.54 -17.77
N ASP A 431 -40.37 24.99 -17.26
CA ASP A 431 -39.28 24.45 -18.09
C ASP A 431 -39.71 23.24 -18.93
N SER A 432 -40.73 22.49 -18.49
CA SER A 432 -41.27 21.34 -19.23
C SER A 432 -42.05 21.72 -20.49
N SER A 433 -42.34 23.01 -20.69
CA SER A 433 -43.03 23.53 -21.89
C SER A 433 -42.25 23.32 -23.19
N VAL A 434 -40.94 23.01 -23.12
CA VAL A 434 -40.11 22.73 -24.30
C VAL A 434 -40.37 21.36 -24.94
N GLU A 435 -41.06 20.44 -24.26
CA GLU A 435 -41.35 19.13 -24.87
C GLU A 435 -42.25 19.29 -26.10
N VAL A 436 -41.92 18.56 -27.17
CA VAL A 436 -42.61 18.62 -28.48
C VAL A 436 -44.10 18.27 -28.39
N ARG A 437 -44.54 17.72 -27.25
CA ARG A 437 -45.93 17.41 -26.89
C ARG A 437 -46.39 18.13 -25.62
N GLY A 438 -45.94 19.37 -25.37
CA GLY A 438 -46.10 20.08 -24.09
C GLY A 438 -47.50 20.00 -23.44
N ALA A 439 -48.58 20.06 -24.24
CA ALA A 439 -49.95 19.90 -23.73
C ALA A 439 -50.27 18.47 -23.23
N GLU A 440 -49.82 17.42 -23.92
CA GLU A 440 -49.99 16.03 -23.46
C GLU A 440 -49.08 15.75 -22.25
N PHE A 441 -47.81 16.14 -22.35
CA PHE A 441 -46.82 15.92 -21.30
C PHE A 441 -47.26 16.57 -19.98
N CYS A 442 -47.57 17.87 -19.98
CA CYS A 442 -47.86 18.58 -18.75
C CYS A 442 -49.18 18.15 -18.09
N ASN A 443 -50.20 17.78 -18.88
CA ASN A 443 -51.43 17.22 -18.34
C ASN A 443 -51.26 15.79 -17.81
N SER A 444 -50.25 15.04 -18.26
CA SER A 444 -49.87 13.73 -17.68
C SER A 444 -49.17 13.82 -16.31
N THR A 445 -48.70 15.02 -15.92
CA THR A 445 -48.03 15.22 -14.63
C THR A 445 -49.01 15.41 -13.48
N ALA A 446 -48.58 14.99 -12.27
CA ALA A 446 -49.35 15.19 -11.06
C ALA A 446 -49.38 16.66 -10.60
N LEU A 447 -48.32 17.43 -10.86
CA LEU A 447 -48.16 18.79 -10.33
C LEU A 447 -48.40 19.92 -11.34
N CYS A 448 -48.38 19.65 -12.65
CA CYS A 448 -48.50 20.68 -13.69
C CYS A 448 -49.79 20.54 -14.53
N TRP A 449 -50.13 21.60 -15.26
CA TRP A 449 -51.17 21.64 -16.29
C TRP A 449 -50.79 22.60 -17.42
N TRP A 450 -51.43 22.46 -18.58
CA TRP A 450 -51.14 23.27 -19.77
C TRP A 450 -51.99 24.55 -19.84
N CYS A 451 -51.35 25.73 -19.87
CA CYS A 451 -52.02 27.00 -20.12
C CYS A 451 -52.01 27.36 -21.62
N SER A 452 -53.12 27.06 -22.30
CA SER A 452 -53.28 27.27 -23.75
C SER A 452 -53.18 28.74 -24.19
N GLU A 453 -53.58 29.70 -23.35
CA GLU A 453 -53.55 31.14 -23.68
C GLU A 453 -52.11 31.69 -23.86
N ILE A 454 -51.13 31.11 -23.18
CA ILE A 454 -49.73 31.57 -23.15
C ILE A 454 -48.72 30.53 -23.67
N GLY A 455 -49.18 29.30 -23.98
CA GLY A 455 -48.36 28.24 -24.57
C GLY A 455 -47.31 27.65 -23.63
N VAL A 456 -47.57 27.64 -22.32
CA VAL A 456 -46.63 27.12 -21.30
C VAL A 456 -47.35 26.30 -20.23
N CYS A 457 -46.59 25.42 -19.57
CA CYS A 457 -47.06 24.64 -18.45
C CYS A 457 -46.92 25.40 -17.13
N GLN A 458 -47.92 25.31 -16.27
CA GLN A 458 -47.94 25.94 -14.94
C GLN A 458 -48.19 24.90 -13.85
N PRO A 459 -47.83 25.16 -12.58
CA PRO A 459 -48.29 24.36 -11.46
C PRO A 459 -49.82 24.34 -11.36
N ARG A 460 -50.44 23.22 -10.99
CA ARG A 460 -51.91 23.05 -10.92
C ARG A 460 -52.63 23.99 -9.96
N ASN A 461 -51.91 24.60 -9.02
CA ASN A 461 -52.41 25.61 -8.09
C ASN A 461 -52.24 27.06 -8.57
N VAL A 462 -51.71 27.28 -9.79
CA VAL A 462 -51.52 28.60 -10.40
C VAL A 462 -52.50 28.75 -11.57
N ALA A 463 -53.31 29.81 -11.55
CA ALA A 463 -54.22 30.16 -12.65
C ALA A 463 -53.45 30.69 -13.87
N CYS A 464 -53.94 30.42 -15.08
CA CYS A 464 -53.34 30.97 -16.30
C CYS A 464 -53.44 32.51 -16.33
N TYR A 465 -52.32 33.16 -16.66
CA TYR A 465 -52.26 34.60 -16.84
C TYR A 465 -52.81 35.00 -18.22
N LYS A 466 -53.76 35.95 -18.26
CA LYS A 466 -54.31 36.50 -19.52
C LYS A 466 -53.37 37.46 -20.26
N ASN A 467 -52.37 38.02 -19.58
CA ASN A 467 -51.40 39.00 -20.09
C ASN A 467 -49.99 38.62 -19.60
N CYS A 468 -48.94 39.11 -20.27
CA CYS A 468 -47.54 38.94 -19.83
C CYS A 468 -47.37 39.43 -18.37
N PRO A 469 -47.04 38.56 -17.40
CA PRO A 469 -46.95 38.97 -16.00
C PRO A 469 -45.63 39.72 -15.71
N ALA A 470 -45.64 40.53 -14.64
CA ALA A 470 -44.40 41.02 -14.04
C ALA A 470 -43.51 39.83 -13.67
N ALA A 471 -42.23 39.87 -14.03
CA ALA A 471 -41.37 38.71 -13.89
C ALA A 471 -41.00 38.47 -12.42
N ASN A 472 -41.05 37.19 -12.04
CA ASN A 472 -40.24 36.63 -10.97
C ASN A 472 -39.27 35.60 -11.59
N ALA A 473 -38.41 34.98 -10.78
CA ALA A 473 -37.41 34.02 -11.26
C ALA A 473 -37.97 32.88 -12.16
N ASN A 474 -39.17 32.36 -11.90
CA ASN A 474 -39.80 31.31 -12.74
C ASN A 474 -40.37 31.84 -14.06
N VAL A 475 -40.59 33.15 -14.15
CA VAL A 475 -41.23 33.80 -15.31
C VAL A 475 -40.21 34.13 -16.42
N GLN A 476 -38.90 34.22 -16.11
CA GLN A 476 -37.85 34.43 -17.13
C GLN A 476 -37.93 33.39 -18.27
N HIS A 477 -37.93 32.10 -17.92
CA HIS A 477 -37.99 31.01 -18.90
C HIS A 477 -39.35 30.98 -19.61
N ALA A 478 -40.45 31.16 -18.86
CA ALA A 478 -41.80 31.20 -19.43
C ALA A 478 -41.97 32.33 -20.47
N CYS A 479 -41.40 33.52 -20.24
CA CYS A 479 -41.46 34.63 -21.18
C CYS A 479 -40.52 34.49 -22.37
N ALA A 480 -39.39 33.78 -22.23
CA ALA A 480 -38.54 33.44 -23.38
C ALA A 480 -39.21 32.42 -24.32
N MET A 481 -39.99 31.48 -23.76
CA MET A 481 -40.72 30.46 -24.52
C MET A 481 -42.10 30.91 -25.02
N SER A 482 -42.73 31.89 -24.36
CA SER A 482 -44.03 32.43 -24.73
C SER A 482 -44.06 32.92 -26.19
N SER A 483 -45.13 32.61 -26.91
CA SER A 483 -45.37 33.14 -28.25
C SER A 483 -45.64 34.65 -28.27
N SER A 484 -46.10 35.24 -27.16
CA SER A 484 -46.57 36.63 -27.06
C SER A 484 -45.68 37.57 -26.24
N CYS A 485 -44.81 37.04 -25.36
CA CYS A 485 -43.92 37.84 -24.51
C CYS A 485 -42.44 37.75 -24.92
N THR A 486 -41.63 38.72 -24.48
CA THR A 486 -40.16 38.73 -24.49
C THR A 486 -39.68 39.13 -23.09
N TYR A 487 -38.63 38.49 -22.58
CA TYR A 487 -37.99 38.88 -21.32
C TYR A 487 -36.95 40.00 -21.52
N CYS A 488 -37.02 41.05 -20.69
CA CYS A 488 -36.06 42.15 -20.68
C CYS A 488 -35.08 42.02 -19.49
N PRO A 489 -33.83 41.55 -19.72
CA PRO A 489 -32.92 41.16 -18.65
C PRO A 489 -32.42 42.34 -17.79
N ALA A 490 -32.30 43.55 -18.34
CA ALA A 490 -31.75 44.70 -17.62
C ALA A 490 -32.70 45.33 -16.59
N VAL A 491 -33.99 44.98 -16.60
CA VAL A 491 -35.02 45.50 -15.69
C VAL A 491 -35.83 44.41 -14.96
N GLY A 492 -35.62 43.13 -15.29
CA GLY A 492 -36.31 42.03 -14.62
C GLY A 492 -37.80 42.01 -14.88
N ALA A 493 -38.21 42.18 -16.14
CA ALA A 493 -39.62 42.25 -16.52
C ALA A 493 -39.88 41.56 -17.86
N CYS A 494 -41.13 41.12 -18.08
CA CYS A 494 -41.59 40.67 -19.38
C CYS A 494 -42.40 41.76 -20.07
N VAL A 495 -42.13 41.99 -21.34
CA VAL A 495 -42.89 42.90 -22.21
C VAL A 495 -43.50 42.11 -23.35
N SER A 496 -44.56 42.65 -23.98
CA SER A 496 -45.10 42.07 -25.21
C SER A 496 -44.04 42.08 -26.32
N LYS A 497 -44.01 41.03 -27.14
CA LYS A 497 -43.14 40.97 -28.33
C LYS A 497 -43.39 42.18 -29.24
N GLY A 498 -42.35 43.00 -29.42
CA GLY A 498 -42.39 44.25 -30.19
C GLY A 498 -42.04 45.51 -29.38
N VAL A 499 -42.00 45.44 -28.05
CA VAL A 499 -41.54 46.55 -27.18
C VAL A 499 -40.02 46.48 -27.00
N THR A 500 -39.32 47.60 -27.17
CA THR A 500 -37.87 47.72 -26.94
C THR A 500 -37.57 47.64 -25.43
N CYS A 501 -36.64 46.78 -25.02
CA CYS A 501 -36.22 46.69 -23.63
C CYS A 501 -35.39 47.91 -23.20
N TYR A 502 -35.68 48.45 -22.00
CA TYR A 502 -34.82 49.41 -21.31
C TYR A 502 -33.42 48.81 -21.06
N THR A 503 -32.38 49.63 -21.15
CA THR A 503 -30.97 49.20 -21.01
C THR A 503 -30.46 49.20 -19.56
N SER A 504 -31.14 49.89 -18.65
CA SER A 504 -30.86 49.91 -17.21
C SER A 504 -32.10 50.37 -16.44
N CYS A 505 -32.11 50.21 -15.10
CA CYS A 505 -33.12 50.84 -14.25
C CYS A 505 -33.09 52.39 -14.35
N ALA A 506 -31.90 52.99 -14.48
CA ALA A 506 -31.76 54.44 -14.60
C ALA A 506 -32.43 54.98 -15.87
N ALA A 507 -32.30 54.28 -17.00
CA ALA A 507 -32.91 54.65 -18.28
C ALA A 507 -34.46 54.60 -18.30
N ALA A 508 -35.12 54.13 -17.24
CA ALA A 508 -36.57 54.17 -17.08
C ALA A 508 -37.04 55.46 -16.37
N THR A 509 -36.49 56.61 -16.77
CA THR A 509 -36.59 57.90 -16.06
C THR A 509 -38.00 58.49 -15.96
N GLU A 510 -38.91 58.15 -16.87
CA GLU A 510 -40.16 58.92 -17.04
C GLU A 510 -41.34 58.45 -16.18
N ASP A 511 -41.28 57.31 -15.49
CA ASP A 511 -42.43 56.82 -14.70
C ASP A 511 -42.04 56.17 -13.36
N GLN A 512 -42.37 56.86 -12.26
CA GLN A 512 -42.28 56.38 -10.89
C GLN A 512 -43.06 55.06 -10.68
N SER A 513 -44.13 54.83 -11.44
CA SER A 513 -44.95 53.60 -11.38
C SER A 513 -44.21 52.39 -11.96
N PHE A 514 -43.43 52.57 -13.03
CA PHE A 514 -42.60 51.50 -13.62
C PHE A 514 -41.51 51.05 -12.63
N CYS A 515 -40.80 52.01 -12.05
CA CYS A 515 -39.75 51.74 -11.07
C CYS A 515 -40.24 51.13 -9.75
N SER A 516 -41.55 51.24 -9.46
CA SER A 516 -42.18 50.65 -8.28
C SER A 516 -42.77 49.25 -8.52
N THR A 517 -42.87 48.81 -9.79
CA THR A 517 -43.54 47.55 -10.19
C THR A 517 -42.59 46.47 -10.70
N THR A 518 -41.31 46.79 -10.93
CA THR A 518 -40.29 45.83 -11.37
C THR A 518 -39.66 45.05 -10.22
N GLU A 519 -39.20 43.82 -10.49
CA GLU A 519 -38.54 43.00 -9.47
C GLU A 519 -37.15 43.56 -9.14
N LEU A 520 -36.42 44.09 -10.12
CA LEU A 520 -35.03 44.54 -9.96
C LEU A 520 -34.84 46.03 -9.64
N CYS A 521 -35.77 46.92 -9.99
CA CYS A 521 -35.58 48.37 -9.78
C CYS A 521 -36.37 48.91 -8.57
N THR A 522 -35.96 50.07 -8.07
CA THR A 522 -36.68 50.85 -7.04
C THR A 522 -36.45 52.33 -7.25
N TYR A 523 -37.50 53.11 -7.07
CA TYR A 523 -37.43 54.57 -7.17
C TYR A 523 -36.95 55.16 -5.83
N CYS A 524 -35.79 55.80 -5.84
CA CYS A 524 -35.22 56.46 -4.67
C CYS A 524 -35.84 57.85 -4.47
N SER A 525 -37.08 57.89 -3.94
CA SER A 525 -37.78 59.13 -3.64
C SER A 525 -37.13 59.93 -2.49
N ALA A 526 -37.30 61.25 -2.53
CA ALA A 526 -36.84 62.14 -1.47
C ALA A 526 -37.64 61.90 -0.17
N PRO A 527 -36.97 61.67 0.98
CA PRO A 527 -37.67 61.61 2.26
C PRO A 527 -38.31 62.97 2.58
N PRO A 528 -39.50 63.04 3.22
CA PRO A 528 -40.26 64.28 3.40
C PRO A 528 -39.60 65.40 4.24
N ALA A 529 -38.39 65.19 4.75
CA ALA A 529 -37.69 66.10 5.66
C ALA A 529 -36.21 66.25 5.29
N GLY A 530 -35.92 67.05 4.26
CA GLY A 530 -34.59 67.63 4.02
C GLY A 530 -33.44 66.69 3.62
N GLY A 531 -33.71 65.42 3.33
CA GLY A 531 -32.68 64.47 2.88
C GLY A 531 -32.46 64.52 1.36
N SER A 532 -31.22 64.78 0.95
CA SER A 532 -30.81 64.98 -0.46
C SER A 532 -30.71 63.68 -1.28
N SER A 533 -31.73 62.82 -1.28
CA SER A 533 -31.72 61.67 -2.20
C SER A 533 -31.92 62.13 -3.64
N ILE A 534 -31.17 61.53 -4.56
CA ILE A 534 -30.90 62.11 -5.88
C ILE A 534 -32.04 61.94 -6.92
N GLY A 535 -33.17 61.36 -6.53
CA GLY A 535 -34.40 61.31 -7.35
C GLY A 535 -34.34 60.42 -8.59
N VAL A 536 -33.61 59.30 -8.54
CA VAL A 536 -33.41 58.37 -9.67
C VAL A 536 -33.92 56.96 -9.40
N CYS A 537 -34.09 56.18 -10.47
CA CYS A 537 -34.47 54.78 -10.44
C CYS A 537 -33.21 53.89 -10.42
N GLN A 538 -33.04 53.07 -9.37
CA GLN A 538 -31.83 52.26 -9.14
C GLN A 538 -32.18 50.77 -9.03
N LEU A 539 -31.17 49.90 -9.09
CA LEU A 539 -31.34 48.49 -8.72
C LEU A 539 -31.65 48.36 -7.21
N LYS A 540 -32.55 47.46 -6.81
CA LYS A 540 -32.86 47.16 -5.39
C LYS A 540 -31.65 46.73 -4.57
N SER A 541 -30.61 46.20 -5.21
CA SER A 541 -29.34 45.84 -4.59
C SER A 541 -28.47 47.05 -4.24
N THR A 542 -28.75 48.22 -4.83
CA THR A 542 -27.98 49.45 -4.65
C THR A 542 -28.69 50.34 -3.62
N PRO A 543 -28.07 50.67 -2.47
CA PRO A 543 -28.63 51.62 -1.52
C PRO A 543 -28.80 53.00 -2.14
N CYS A 544 -29.95 53.64 -1.95
CA CYS A 544 -30.21 54.99 -2.44
C CYS A 544 -29.14 55.99 -1.95
N TYR A 545 -28.49 56.69 -2.88
CA TYR A 545 -27.49 57.71 -2.53
C TYR A 545 -28.14 58.86 -1.77
N GLY A 546 -27.67 59.12 -0.53
CA GLY A 546 -28.19 60.17 0.35
C GLY A 546 -27.69 61.59 0.05
N SER A 547 -26.82 61.76 -0.94
CA SER A 547 -26.33 63.05 -1.45
C SER A 547 -25.70 62.88 -2.84
N CYS A 548 -25.54 63.96 -3.60
CA CYS A 548 -24.78 63.94 -4.86
C CYS A 548 -23.36 63.41 -4.65
N ASN A 549 -22.64 63.88 -3.63
CA ASN A 549 -21.28 63.42 -3.34
C ASN A 549 -21.20 61.89 -3.15
N ALA A 550 -22.22 61.25 -2.58
CA ALA A 550 -22.28 59.80 -2.44
C ALA A 550 -22.48 59.05 -3.78
N ALA A 551 -23.13 59.69 -4.76
CA ALA A 551 -23.29 59.18 -6.12
C ALA A 551 -22.02 59.34 -6.99
N THR A 552 -20.92 59.88 -6.47
CA THR A 552 -19.64 60.05 -7.20
C THR A 552 -19.05 58.74 -7.74
N VAL A 553 -19.47 57.59 -7.21
CA VAL A 553 -19.07 56.26 -7.69
C VAL A 553 -19.86 55.77 -8.91
N ASP A 554 -20.94 56.46 -9.29
CA ASP A 554 -21.84 56.09 -10.39
C ASP A 554 -22.18 57.33 -11.23
N ILE A 555 -21.35 57.56 -12.25
CA ILE A 555 -21.46 58.73 -13.15
C ILE A 555 -22.84 58.77 -13.82
N GLY A 556 -23.40 57.60 -14.19
CA GLY A 556 -24.73 57.52 -14.80
C GLY A 556 -25.82 57.99 -13.85
N ALA A 557 -25.86 57.46 -12.63
CA ALA A 557 -26.81 57.92 -11.62
C ALA A 557 -26.62 59.41 -11.25
N CYS A 558 -25.42 59.96 -11.39
CA CYS A 558 -25.15 61.38 -11.18
C CYS A 558 -25.72 62.27 -12.30
N ASP A 559 -25.46 61.94 -13.57
CA ASP A 559 -25.90 62.76 -14.72
C ASP A 559 -27.40 62.58 -15.02
N ASP A 560 -27.95 61.38 -14.83
CA ASP A 560 -29.39 61.09 -14.92
C ASP A 560 -30.17 61.67 -13.72
N SER A 561 -29.49 62.16 -12.69
CA SER A 561 -30.15 62.83 -11.55
C SER A 561 -30.81 64.13 -11.97
N THR A 562 -32.02 64.36 -11.46
CA THR A 562 -32.68 65.67 -11.55
C THR A 562 -31.97 66.75 -10.71
N LEU A 563 -31.24 66.35 -9.66
CA LEU A 563 -30.63 67.25 -8.66
C LEU A 563 -29.11 67.39 -8.76
N CYS A 564 -28.39 66.43 -9.36
CA CYS A 564 -26.93 66.37 -9.38
C CYS A 564 -26.31 66.56 -10.78
N ARG A 565 -25.03 66.92 -10.86
CA ARG A 565 -24.23 67.00 -12.10
C ARG A 565 -22.87 66.36 -11.89
N TRP A 566 -22.32 65.70 -12.91
CA TRP A 566 -20.93 65.27 -12.89
C TRP A 566 -19.98 66.45 -13.17
N CYS A 567 -18.99 66.65 -12.29
CA CYS A 567 -17.94 67.67 -12.44
C CYS A 567 -16.64 67.01 -12.93
N GLY A 568 -16.51 66.81 -14.25
CA GLY A 568 -15.45 66.01 -14.87
C GLY A 568 -14.01 66.32 -14.43
N GLU A 569 -13.63 67.61 -14.35
CA GLU A 569 -12.27 68.04 -13.99
C GLU A 569 -11.83 67.59 -12.57
N THR A 570 -12.78 67.52 -11.64
CA THR A 570 -12.56 67.06 -10.25
C THR A 570 -13.12 65.67 -9.98
N GLY A 571 -13.79 65.06 -10.97
CA GLY A 571 -14.32 63.71 -10.90
C GLY A 571 -15.25 63.49 -9.71
N ILE A 572 -16.11 64.47 -9.40
CA ILE A 572 -17.04 64.43 -8.27
C ILE A 572 -18.45 64.76 -8.73
N CYS A 573 -19.45 64.15 -8.09
CA CYS A 573 -20.86 64.44 -8.34
C CYS A 573 -21.35 65.55 -7.40
N GLU A 574 -21.63 66.74 -7.94
CA GLU A 574 -22.12 67.89 -7.16
C GLU A 574 -23.61 68.17 -7.39
N LEU A 575 -24.20 69.10 -6.62
CA LEU A 575 -25.55 69.60 -6.88
C LEU A 575 -25.58 70.45 -8.17
N LYS A 576 -26.69 70.42 -8.92
CA LYS A 576 -26.87 71.31 -10.08
C LYS A 576 -26.81 72.80 -9.72
N THR A 577 -26.99 73.16 -8.44
CA THR A 577 -26.90 74.54 -7.94
C THR A 577 -25.47 75.01 -7.65
N THR A 578 -24.47 74.13 -7.57
CA THR A 578 -23.06 74.52 -7.39
C THR A 578 -22.32 74.60 -8.73
N THR A 579 -21.30 75.45 -8.76
CA THR A 579 -20.39 75.58 -9.90
C THR A 579 -19.20 74.64 -9.69
N CYS A 580 -19.04 73.67 -10.60
CA CYS A 580 -17.91 72.73 -10.59
C CYS A 580 -16.57 73.45 -10.43
N LYS A 581 -15.70 72.92 -9.56
CA LYS A 581 -14.34 73.42 -9.40
C LYS A 581 -13.53 73.12 -10.69
N PRO A 582 -12.75 74.09 -11.22
CA PRO A 582 -12.07 73.94 -12.51
C PRO A 582 -10.79 73.09 -12.45
N SER A 583 -10.31 72.70 -11.26
CA SER A 583 -9.16 71.82 -11.08
C SER A 583 -9.11 71.25 -9.66
N CYS A 584 -8.33 70.19 -9.44
CA CYS A 584 -8.03 69.68 -8.11
C CYS A 584 -7.39 70.74 -7.20
N ILE A 585 -6.47 71.55 -7.73
CA ILE A 585 -5.84 72.64 -6.95
C ILE A 585 -6.89 73.63 -6.42
N ALA A 586 -7.86 74.03 -7.25
CA ALA A 586 -8.97 74.89 -6.83
C ALA A 586 -9.90 74.22 -5.79
N ALA A 587 -9.97 72.89 -5.79
CA ALA A 587 -10.71 72.10 -4.82
C ALA A 587 -10.06 72.02 -3.43
N THR A 588 -8.81 72.51 -3.24
CA THR A 588 -8.16 72.63 -1.91
C THR A 588 -9.04 73.40 -0.91
N THR A 589 -9.82 74.38 -1.39
CA THR A 589 -10.80 75.14 -0.60
C THR A 589 -11.95 74.30 -0.04
N GLY A 590 -12.23 73.12 -0.60
CA GLY A 590 -13.19 72.13 -0.07
C GLY A 590 -12.61 71.21 1.01
N GLY A 591 -11.30 71.32 1.30
CA GLY A 591 -10.59 70.52 2.28
C GLY A 591 -10.43 69.04 1.89
N SER A 592 -9.86 68.26 2.82
CA SER A 592 -9.53 66.85 2.62
C SER A 592 -10.75 65.99 2.23
N ASN A 593 -11.92 66.25 2.81
CA ASN A 593 -13.12 65.44 2.57
C ASN A 593 -13.60 65.51 1.11
N TYR A 594 -13.58 66.71 0.51
CA TYR A 594 -13.90 66.90 -0.90
C TYR A 594 -12.93 66.10 -1.79
N CYS A 595 -11.64 66.27 -1.54
CA CYS A 595 -10.57 65.67 -2.35
C CYS A 595 -10.42 64.16 -2.17
N ASN A 596 -10.84 63.61 -1.02
CA ASN A 596 -10.90 62.16 -0.81
C ASN A 596 -12.12 61.51 -1.49
N THR A 597 -13.19 62.28 -1.73
CA THR A 597 -14.39 61.80 -2.45
C THR A 597 -14.22 61.90 -3.97
N ALA A 598 -13.46 62.89 -4.44
CA ALA A 598 -13.09 63.07 -5.84
C ALA A 598 -12.44 61.82 -6.46
N THR A 599 -12.89 61.44 -7.66
CA THR A 599 -12.28 60.31 -8.40
C THR A 599 -10.95 60.69 -9.04
N THR A 600 -10.74 61.95 -9.44
CA THR A 600 -9.49 62.42 -10.09
C THR A 600 -8.49 63.08 -9.15
N CYS A 601 -8.91 63.53 -7.96
CA CYS A 601 -8.07 64.28 -7.02
C CYS A 601 -7.63 63.47 -5.77
N GLN A 602 -6.54 63.87 -5.12
CA GLN A 602 -6.06 63.34 -3.85
C GLN A 602 -5.73 64.47 -2.87
N TRP A 603 -5.75 64.16 -1.58
CA TRP A 603 -5.33 65.08 -0.52
C TRP A 603 -3.86 64.84 -0.13
N CYS A 604 -2.98 65.77 -0.48
CA CYS A 604 -1.58 65.78 -0.08
C CYS A 604 -1.43 66.36 1.33
N SER A 605 -1.68 65.52 2.34
CA SER A 605 -1.77 65.92 3.76
C SER A 605 -0.53 66.66 4.30
N ALA A 606 0.68 66.26 3.89
CA ALA A 606 1.93 66.87 4.34
C ALA A 606 2.03 68.38 4.00
N ILE A 607 1.36 68.82 2.94
CA ILE A 607 1.30 70.22 2.50
C ILE A 607 -0.14 70.75 2.43
N GLY A 608 -1.13 70.06 3.00
CA GLY A 608 -2.53 70.53 3.02
C GLY A 608 -3.07 71.02 1.67
N LEU A 609 -2.76 70.31 0.58
CA LEU A 609 -3.11 70.67 -0.80
C LEU A 609 -3.95 69.56 -1.45
N CYS A 610 -4.87 69.94 -2.33
CA CYS A 610 -5.57 69.01 -3.21
C CYS A 610 -4.92 69.01 -4.60
N ASP A 611 -4.53 67.83 -5.10
CA ASP A 611 -3.85 67.69 -6.39
C ASP A 611 -4.42 66.51 -7.18
N LEU A 612 -4.02 66.32 -8.44
CA LEU A 612 -4.41 65.15 -9.24
C LEU A 612 -3.86 63.85 -8.61
N LYS A 613 -4.60 62.74 -8.67
CA LYS A 613 -4.13 61.41 -8.23
C LYS A 613 -2.88 60.92 -8.96
N THR A 614 -2.59 61.47 -10.15
CA THR A 614 -1.40 61.19 -10.94
C THR A 614 -0.18 62.01 -10.53
N ALA A 615 -0.36 63.09 -9.75
CA ALA A 615 0.75 63.83 -9.16
C ALA A 615 1.39 63.03 -8.01
N THR A 616 2.66 63.28 -7.72
CA THR A 616 3.30 62.77 -6.50
C THR A 616 3.20 63.84 -5.42
N CYS A 617 2.53 63.55 -4.31
CA CYS A 617 2.41 64.49 -3.20
C CYS A 617 3.79 64.87 -2.64
N TYR A 618 4.00 66.17 -2.44
CA TYR A 618 5.21 66.69 -1.82
C TYR A 618 5.34 66.20 -0.36
N PRO A 619 6.46 65.59 0.06
CA PRO A 619 6.62 65.05 1.40
C PRO A 619 6.73 66.13 2.50
N ASN A 620 7.05 67.38 2.15
CA ASN A 620 7.06 68.54 3.05
C ASN A 620 7.02 69.86 2.26
N CYS A 621 6.79 70.97 2.95
CA CYS A 621 6.78 72.31 2.35
C CYS A 621 8.08 72.63 1.60
N LEU A 622 9.25 72.30 2.16
CA LEU A 622 10.55 72.61 1.54
C LEU A 622 10.67 71.99 0.13
N THR A 623 10.19 70.77 -0.06
CA THR A 623 10.13 70.10 -1.38
C THR A 623 9.10 70.69 -2.34
N ALA A 624 8.07 71.39 -1.86
CA ALA A 624 7.09 72.09 -2.69
C ALA A 624 7.63 73.41 -3.29
N THR A 625 8.87 73.80 -2.96
CA THR A 625 9.53 75.03 -3.46
C THR A 625 9.60 75.11 -5.00
N THR A 626 9.50 73.99 -5.71
CA THR A 626 9.46 73.97 -7.19
C THR A 626 8.18 74.55 -7.80
N SER A 627 7.13 74.79 -7.00
CA SER A 627 5.86 75.37 -7.46
C SER A 627 5.34 76.41 -6.47
N MET A 628 5.62 77.69 -6.74
CA MET A 628 5.16 78.83 -5.94
C MET A 628 3.63 78.80 -5.72
N SER A 629 2.86 78.59 -6.79
CA SER A 629 1.39 78.54 -6.72
C SER A 629 0.84 77.36 -5.92
N SER A 630 1.53 76.21 -5.91
CA SER A 630 1.17 75.08 -5.03
C SER A 630 1.46 75.39 -3.56
N CYS A 631 2.48 76.21 -3.29
CA CYS A 631 2.79 76.68 -1.94
C CYS A 631 1.81 77.75 -1.46
N ASP A 632 1.44 78.72 -2.31
CA ASP A 632 0.52 79.81 -1.95
C ASP A 632 -0.93 79.33 -1.68
N ILE A 633 -1.34 78.21 -2.28
CA ILE A 633 -2.68 77.60 -2.10
C ILE A 633 -2.69 76.57 -0.96
N SER A 634 -1.53 76.21 -0.43
CA SER A 634 -1.37 75.26 0.67
C SER A 634 -2.01 75.73 1.97
N LEU A 635 -2.74 74.85 2.67
CA LEU A 635 -3.19 75.14 4.04
C LEU A 635 -2.07 75.03 5.09
N ASN A 636 -0.99 74.29 4.79
CA ASN A 636 0.07 73.97 5.75
C ASN A 636 1.39 74.71 5.48
N CYS A 637 1.53 75.38 4.33
CA CYS A 637 2.75 76.03 3.88
C CYS A 637 2.49 77.47 3.42
N ALA A 638 3.54 78.30 3.47
CA ALA A 638 3.60 79.64 2.89
C ALA A 638 4.87 79.83 2.07
N TRP A 639 4.76 80.63 1.01
CA TRP A 639 5.90 81.01 0.19
C TRP A 639 6.66 82.20 0.79
N CYS A 640 7.93 81.96 1.16
CA CYS A 640 8.81 82.99 1.70
C CYS A 640 9.53 83.74 0.57
N ASN A 641 8.88 84.76 0.00
CA ASN A 641 9.41 85.58 -1.10
C ASN A 641 10.86 86.07 -0.90
N THR A 642 11.25 86.47 0.30
CA THR A 642 12.59 87.02 0.61
C THR A 642 13.75 86.07 0.30
N ILE A 643 13.51 84.76 0.38
CA ILE A 643 14.50 83.69 0.17
C ILE A 643 14.10 82.73 -0.97
N GLY A 644 12.85 82.79 -1.43
CA GLY A 644 12.34 82.00 -2.54
C GLY A 644 12.24 80.52 -2.18
N VAL A 645 11.55 80.22 -1.08
CA VAL A 645 11.37 78.86 -0.56
C VAL A 645 9.98 78.69 0.03
N CYS A 646 9.43 77.49 -0.06
CA CYS A 646 8.19 77.13 0.59
C CYS A 646 8.46 76.60 2.01
N ARG A 647 7.88 77.23 3.05
CA ARG A 647 8.02 76.83 4.46
C ARG A 647 6.68 76.41 5.05
N ALA A 648 6.69 75.76 6.23
CA ALA A 648 5.46 75.53 6.97
C ALA A 648 4.83 76.85 7.45
N ASN A 649 3.50 76.94 7.50
CA ASN A 649 2.76 78.13 7.95
C ASN A 649 3.04 78.51 9.42
N ALA A 650 3.59 77.59 10.22
CA ALA A 650 4.02 77.85 11.59
C ALA A 650 5.44 78.47 11.69
N ASP A 651 6.21 78.47 10.60
CA ASP A 651 7.58 78.98 10.57
C ASP A 651 7.63 80.44 10.10
N ASN A 652 8.40 81.27 10.80
CA ASN A 652 8.74 82.61 10.29
C ASN A 652 9.66 82.51 9.06
N CYS A 653 9.37 83.27 8.00
CA CYS A 653 10.28 83.46 6.88
C CYS A 653 11.56 84.17 7.32
N TYR A 654 12.73 83.72 6.86
CA TYR A 654 13.98 84.42 7.13
C TYR A 654 14.02 85.77 6.39
N ALA A 655 14.51 86.81 7.07
CA ALA A 655 14.67 88.16 6.51
C ALA A 655 15.82 88.26 5.47
N SER A 656 16.68 87.25 5.41
CA SER A 656 17.80 87.11 4.47
C SER A 656 18.19 85.64 4.35
N CYS A 657 19.14 85.30 3.47
CA CYS A 657 19.74 83.96 3.43
C CYS A 657 20.37 83.62 4.79
N PRO A 658 19.99 82.53 5.46
CA PRO A 658 20.44 82.25 6.82
C PRO A 658 21.93 81.97 6.88
N LEU A 659 22.64 82.64 7.79
CA LEU A 659 24.05 82.41 8.07
C LEU A 659 24.26 80.97 8.60
N ALA A 660 25.40 80.38 8.22
CA ALA A 660 25.79 78.98 8.38
C ALA A 660 25.20 78.21 9.58
N SER A 661 23.98 77.69 9.42
CA SER A 661 23.39 76.67 10.29
C SER A 661 23.56 75.28 9.66
N LEU A 662 23.42 74.21 10.46
CA LEU A 662 23.50 72.84 9.96
C LEU A 662 22.45 72.53 8.87
N GLU A 663 21.32 73.24 8.90
CA GLU A 663 20.22 73.14 7.92
C GLU A 663 20.52 73.86 6.59
N GLY A 664 21.51 74.75 6.57
CA GLY A 664 21.79 75.66 5.45
C GLY A 664 22.15 74.96 4.14
N THR A 665 22.70 73.74 4.19
CA THR A 665 22.96 72.91 3.00
C THR A 665 21.68 72.59 2.24
N THR A 666 20.68 72.04 2.93
CA THR A 666 19.41 71.63 2.33
C THR A 666 18.58 72.84 1.89
N TYR A 667 18.49 73.88 2.74
CA TYR A 667 17.78 75.10 2.39
C TYR A 667 18.39 75.80 1.18
N CYS A 668 19.70 76.03 1.15
CA CYS A 668 20.28 76.90 0.13
C CYS A 668 20.54 76.22 -1.22
N ASN A 669 20.43 74.88 -1.26
CA ASN A 669 20.31 74.12 -2.50
C ASN A 669 18.87 74.12 -3.06
N THR A 670 17.84 74.32 -2.22
CA THR A 670 16.42 74.34 -2.65
C THR A 670 15.86 75.74 -2.89
N THR A 671 16.36 76.77 -2.21
CA THR A 671 15.93 78.17 -2.41
C THR A 671 16.21 78.69 -3.82
N THR A 672 15.29 79.47 -4.38
CA THR A 672 15.53 80.16 -5.66
C THR A 672 16.48 81.36 -5.52
N HIS A 673 16.53 82.04 -4.36
CA HIS A 673 17.33 83.26 -4.16
C HIS A 673 18.68 83.11 -3.44
N CYS A 674 18.94 82.00 -2.75
CA CYS A 674 20.23 81.75 -2.10
C CYS A 674 21.06 80.66 -2.82
N LYS A 675 22.39 80.67 -2.60
CA LYS A 675 23.34 79.63 -3.02
C LYS A 675 24.20 79.19 -1.85
N TRP A 676 24.58 77.92 -1.86
CA TRP A 676 25.53 77.34 -0.92
C TRP A 676 26.97 77.49 -1.43
N CYS A 677 27.90 77.93 -0.57
CA CYS A 677 29.33 77.87 -0.86
C CYS A 677 29.93 76.56 -0.32
N PRO A 678 30.46 75.69 -1.21
CA PRO A 678 30.96 74.37 -0.81
C PRO A 678 32.16 74.46 0.14
N SER A 679 32.31 73.43 0.98
CA SER A 679 33.37 73.31 2.00
C SER A 679 34.79 73.08 1.44
N SER A 680 34.98 73.13 0.12
CA SER A 680 36.27 73.00 -0.55
C SER A 680 37.08 74.30 -0.59
N ALA A 681 36.43 75.45 -0.38
CA ALA A 681 37.10 76.72 -0.14
C ALA A 681 37.64 76.81 1.30
N VAL A 682 38.75 77.53 1.53
CA VAL A 682 39.32 77.71 2.89
C VAL A 682 38.31 78.32 3.86
N ILE A 683 37.37 79.10 3.32
CA ILE A 683 36.12 79.49 3.97
C ILE A 683 34.99 78.88 3.15
N GLY A 684 34.41 77.79 3.64
CA GLY A 684 33.26 77.12 3.02
C GLY A 684 32.28 76.62 4.07
N GLY A 685 31.02 76.41 3.68
CA GLY A 685 29.95 76.01 4.61
C GLY A 685 28.96 77.10 5.01
N TYR A 686 28.82 78.17 4.21
CA TYR A 686 27.82 79.22 4.41
C TYR A 686 26.90 79.37 3.19
N CYS A 687 25.75 79.97 3.47
CA CYS A 687 24.74 80.31 2.48
C CYS A 687 24.72 81.82 2.27
N GLN A 688 24.56 82.24 1.01
CA GLN A 688 24.52 83.65 0.65
C GLN A 688 23.61 83.91 -0.55
N SER A 689 23.29 85.18 -0.81
CA SER A 689 22.47 85.55 -1.97
C SER A 689 23.10 85.09 -3.29
N LYS A 690 22.28 84.54 -4.19
CA LYS A 690 22.70 84.21 -5.57
C LYS A 690 23.16 85.43 -6.35
N SER A 691 22.53 86.59 -6.12
CA SER A 691 22.73 87.80 -6.94
C SER A 691 23.94 88.65 -6.54
N SER A 692 24.44 88.53 -5.31
CA SER A 692 25.49 89.41 -4.78
C SER A 692 26.64 88.71 -4.04
N GLY A 693 26.48 87.45 -3.63
CA GLY A 693 27.50 86.76 -2.83
C GLY A 693 28.68 86.22 -3.65
N THR A 694 29.91 86.36 -3.17
CA THR A 694 31.11 85.74 -3.72
C THR A 694 31.53 84.57 -2.83
N CYS A 695 31.89 83.39 -3.37
CA CYS A 695 32.48 82.35 -2.53
C CYS A 695 33.99 82.58 -2.48
N TRP A 696 34.57 82.70 -1.29
CA TRP A 696 35.97 83.11 -1.13
C TRP A 696 36.90 81.92 -0.83
N ASP A 697 37.84 81.67 -1.74
CA ASP A 697 38.77 80.53 -1.64
C ASP A 697 39.89 80.71 -0.58
N THR A 698 40.08 81.92 -0.05
CA THR A 698 41.09 82.23 0.98
C THR A 698 40.56 83.20 2.04
N CYS A 699 41.13 83.18 3.25
CA CYS A 699 40.78 84.15 4.30
C CYS A 699 41.02 85.60 3.85
N LEU A 700 42.11 85.85 3.10
CA LEU A 700 42.44 87.19 2.64
C LEU A 700 41.39 87.72 1.66
N ALA A 701 40.84 86.88 0.78
CA ALA A 701 39.81 87.27 -0.18
C ALA A 701 38.50 87.75 0.46
N VAL A 702 38.15 87.28 1.67
CA VAL A 702 37.02 87.81 2.46
C VAL A 702 37.25 89.27 2.89
N SER A 703 38.49 89.62 3.22
CA SER A 703 38.84 90.99 3.66
C SER A 703 38.58 92.04 2.60
N ASN A 704 38.70 91.65 1.33
CA ASN A 704 38.55 92.53 0.18
C ASN A 704 37.08 92.64 -0.28
N ASP A 705 36.16 91.93 0.36
CA ASP A 705 34.73 91.99 0.07
C ASP A 705 34.06 92.96 1.04
N ALA A 706 33.60 94.10 0.53
CA ALA A 706 32.97 95.16 1.31
C ALA A 706 31.68 94.73 2.04
N ALA A 707 31.09 93.58 1.68
CA ALA A 707 29.82 93.14 2.24
C ALA A 707 29.94 92.31 3.53
N ALA A 708 31.11 91.73 3.86
CA ALA A 708 31.16 90.62 4.82
C ALA A 708 32.45 90.38 5.66
N PRO A 709 33.38 91.34 5.86
CA PRO A 709 34.73 90.99 6.31
C PRO A 709 34.81 90.52 7.78
N PHE A 710 33.97 91.05 8.69
CA PHE A 710 34.01 90.70 10.12
C PHE A 710 33.24 89.41 10.48
N ASP A 711 31.93 89.37 10.23
CA ASP A 711 31.06 88.27 10.71
C ASP A 711 31.45 86.92 10.09
N VAL A 712 31.78 86.88 8.79
CA VAL A 712 32.23 85.65 8.13
C VAL A 712 33.58 85.19 8.68
N CYS A 713 34.51 86.11 8.92
CA CYS A 713 35.84 85.77 9.44
C CYS A 713 35.80 85.27 10.89
N THR A 714 34.89 85.81 11.72
CA THR A 714 34.70 85.37 13.12
C THR A 714 33.88 84.08 13.22
N ALA A 715 32.87 83.89 12.38
CA ALA A 715 32.08 82.66 12.32
C ALA A 715 32.91 81.45 11.85
N VAL A 716 33.83 81.64 10.89
CA VAL A 716 34.70 80.58 10.35
C VAL A 716 36.00 80.46 11.17
N ASN A 717 35.81 80.27 12.48
CA ASN A 717 36.83 80.11 13.52
C ASN A 717 37.86 78.98 13.24
N ALA A 718 37.53 77.99 12.41
CA ALA A 718 38.41 76.84 12.17
C ALA A 718 39.69 77.20 11.41
N THR A 719 39.57 78.00 10.33
CA THR A 719 40.66 78.24 9.36
C THR A 719 41.15 79.68 9.36
N CYS A 720 40.31 80.65 9.75
CA CYS A 720 40.62 82.08 9.69
C CYS A 720 40.64 82.75 11.06
N ARG A 721 41.20 83.96 11.11
CA ARG A 721 41.19 84.88 12.25
C ARG A 721 41.03 86.31 11.77
N TRP A 722 40.24 87.09 12.49
CA TRP A 722 40.10 88.52 12.26
C TRP A 722 41.25 89.29 12.92
N CYS A 723 41.92 90.16 12.17
CA CYS A 723 42.99 91.04 12.62
C CYS A 723 42.46 92.46 12.80
N GLY A 724 41.82 92.71 13.95
CA GLY A 724 41.03 93.93 14.19
C GLY A 724 41.78 95.26 14.04
N THR A 725 43.10 95.30 14.26
CA THR A 725 43.90 96.54 14.16
C THR A 725 43.95 97.11 12.74
N LEU A 726 43.94 96.26 11.71
CA LEU A 726 43.98 96.65 10.29
C LEU A 726 42.74 96.13 9.53
N GLN A 727 41.69 95.74 10.26
CA GLN A 727 40.39 95.26 9.76
C GLN A 727 40.46 94.27 8.58
N TYR A 728 41.28 93.23 8.69
CA TYR A 728 41.37 92.19 7.65
C TYR A 728 41.31 90.78 8.25
N CYS A 729 40.92 89.83 7.41
CA CYS A 729 40.86 88.40 7.72
C CYS A 729 42.12 87.69 7.20
N THR A 730 42.72 86.84 8.03
CA THR A 730 43.91 86.04 7.64
C THR A 730 43.77 84.59 8.07
N ASN A 731 44.63 83.72 7.55
CA ASN A 731 44.72 82.32 8.01
C ASN A 731 45.04 82.29 9.50
N LYS A 732 44.40 81.40 10.27
CA LYS A 732 44.53 81.37 11.73
C LYS A 732 45.98 81.15 12.21
N SER A 733 46.77 80.43 11.42
CA SER A 733 48.21 80.17 11.60
C SER A 733 49.10 81.38 11.32
N SER A 734 48.65 82.36 10.54
CA SER A 734 49.40 83.58 10.23
C SER A 734 49.23 84.62 11.35
N SER A 735 50.31 85.32 11.70
CA SER A 735 50.25 86.44 12.64
C SER A 735 49.44 87.61 12.07
N CYS A 736 48.85 88.42 12.96
CA CYS A 736 48.25 89.69 12.56
C CYS A 736 49.32 90.76 12.47
N HIS A 737 49.36 91.49 11.37
CA HIS A 737 50.16 92.71 11.28
C HIS A 737 49.47 93.81 12.11
N THR A 738 50.26 94.58 12.85
CA THR A 738 49.79 95.67 13.74
C THR A 738 50.11 97.06 13.20
N ALA A 739 50.96 97.15 12.16
CA ALA A 739 51.33 98.36 11.43
C ALA A 739 51.79 97.97 10.01
N CYS A 740 51.79 98.93 9.08
CA CYS A 740 52.08 98.70 7.66
C CYS A 740 53.57 98.75 7.29
N ASP A 741 54.44 99.11 8.25
CA ASP A 741 55.82 99.55 7.94
C ASP A 741 56.80 98.40 7.72
N THR A 742 56.38 97.15 7.93
CA THR A 742 57.21 95.94 7.82
C THR A 742 56.75 95.00 6.70
N VAL A 743 56.39 95.57 5.53
CA VAL A 743 56.03 94.81 4.34
C VAL A 743 57.26 94.62 3.45
N ALA A 744 57.96 93.51 3.68
CA ALA A 744 58.77 92.86 2.66
C ALA A 744 58.08 91.55 2.24
N ASP A 745 57.92 91.38 0.94
CA ASP A 745 57.50 90.19 0.18
C ASP A 745 56.14 89.48 0.44
N ASP A 746 55.51 89.52 1.62
CA ASP A 746 54.38 88.60 1.91
C ASP A 746 53.05 88.89 1.18
N ASN A 747 52.49 90.12 1.21
CA ASN A 747 51.37 90.51 0.32
C ASN A 747 51.07 92.04 0.33
N GLN A 748 50.94 92.67 -0.86
CA GLN A 748 50.56 94.10 -0.95
C GLN A 748 49.10 94.39 -0.55
N ALA A 749 48.20 93.42 -0.62
CA ALA A 749 46.77 93.64 -0.37
C ALA A 749 46.44 93.99 1.09
N ILE A 750 47.23 93.52 2.07
CA ILE A 750 46.96 93.70 3.51
C ILE A 750 46.98 95.18 3.93
N CYS A 751 47.78 96.01 3.26
CA CYS A 751 47.91 97.43 3.61
C CYS A 751 46.98 98.36 2.81
N GLN A 752 46.25 97.85 1.81
CA GLN A 752 45.25 98.64 1.07
C GLN A 752 43.90 98.76 1.81
N VAL A 753 43.67 97.94 2.85
CA VAL A 753 42.40 97.91 3.59
C VAL A 753 42.13 99.19 4.40
N ASN A 754 43.15 100.03 4.63
CA ASN A 754 43.01 101.36 5.25
C ASN A 754 42.62 102.48 4.27
N SER A 755 42.24 102.16 3.02
CA SER A 755 41.71 103.15 2.06
C SER A 755 40.40 102.70 1.40
N ILE A 756 39.45 102.25 2.22
CA ILE A 756 38.02 102.06 1.87
C ILE A 756 37.18 102.86 2.87
#